data_AF-A0A833VGH3-F1
#
_entry.id   AF-A0A833VGH3-F1
#
_cell.length_a   1.000
_cell.length_b   1.000
_cell.length_c   1.000
_cell.angle_alpha   90.00
_cell.angle_beta   90.00
_cell.angle_gamma   90.00
#
_symmetry.space_group_name_H-M   'P 1'
#
loop_
_entity.id
_entity.type
_entity.pdbx_description
1 polymer ?
#
loop_
_entity_poly.entity_id
_entity_poly.type
_entity_poly.pdbx_seq_one_letter_code
_entity_poly.pdbx_strand_id
1 'polypeptide(L)'
;MHPKPSLLIFALTVWFLLYNLGLSVKATKLKPHRHLTTSHEDQDGDHRLLQIERSLATARALIKQAAISTEKNSTLIQNELGVSTTRIYRNPAAFLESYRQMEKRFKVYVYEEGEPPIVHRGPCKNIYTIEGRFIEQLEMFQLNQAGARTWDPNNAHAYFLPVSVADMVKYAYDINSHDFSPLVRTFGDYVQVVKTKYPFWNQTEGADHFMLAAHDWGPYVSKGIPELYSNSIRALCNANTSEGFIPNKDISIPRINLYHGSMPEQFTAAPLPGLRDRTLLAFFSGGRHGPVRPILFEHWKDRDLDLLPVYEYLPKGLDYYSFLLQSRFCLCPSGFEVSSPRIAEAIWAECVPVIISEGYVLPFSDVLQWNEFSISMSVADIPNLRDLLAAVPEEEIERLREGVKAVKRHFVLNEPPMRFDVFNMILHSVLLQIERSLATARAMIKRAAISTEKNSTLIQNELGVSITRIYRNPAAFLESYRQMEKRFKVYVYEEGEPPLVHHGPCKDIYTIEGRFIEQLEMLQPNKAGARTWDPNQAYAYFLPVSVTNIVKYAYDRLSRKSKRHIHRSFEDYVQVVMRKHPFWNRTEGADHFMLAAHDWGPYVSYRIPKLYSNSICALCNANTSGAFIPSKDVSIPRINLQNGSMPAQLTASPLPGLGNRTLLAFFSGGRRGPVRPILFEHWKGRDLEHFPVYEYLPEGLDYYSFLLRSRFCLCPSGFEVSSPRIAEAIWAECVPVIISKGYVLPFSDVLQWNEFSISMSVADIPNLRDLLAAVPEEEIERLREGVKAVKRHFVLNQPPMRFDVFNMILHSVWLRRLNVRLR
;
A
#
# COMPACT_ATOMS: atom_id res chain seq x y z
N MET A 1 3.62 -18.27 67.10
CA MET A 1 4.30 -19.40 66.42
C MET A 1 5.37 -18.81 65.50
N HIS A 2 6.62 -19.28 65.63
CA HIS A 2 7.82 -18.80 64.94
C HIS A 2 7.72 -18.75 63.41
N PRO A 3 8.39 -17.80 62.73
CA PRO A 3 8.93 -18.01 61.38
C PRO A 3 10.40 -18.50 61.44
N LYS A 4 10.72 -19.45 60.55
CA LYS A 4 12.01 -20.14 60.44
C LYS A 4 13.10 -19.27 59.79
N PRO A 5 14.40 -19.49 60.12
CA PRO A 5 15.53 -18.83 59.48
C PRO A 5 16.08 -19.69 58.34
N SER A 6 15.92 -19.27 57.07
CA SER A 6 16.59 -19.97 55.95
C SER A 6 17.11 -19.07 54.83
N LEU A 7 16.86 -17.76 54.84
CA LEU A 7 17.43 -16.85 53.82
C LEU A 7 18.78 -16.21 54.21
N LEU A 8 19.14 -16.19 55.49
CA LEU A 8 20.37 -15.51 55.94
C LEU A 8 21.66 -16.32 55.64
N ILE A 9 21.57 -17.65 55.52
CA ILE A 9 22.72 -18.51 55.28
C ILE A 9 23.12 -18.54 53.79
N PHE A 10 22.16 -18.33 52.87
CA PHE A 10 22.44 -18.32 51.43
C PHE A 10 23.11 -17.02 50.96
N ALA A 11 22.81 -15.89 51.63
CA ALA A 11 23.42 -14.60 51.32
C ALA A 11 24.91 -14.53 51.74
N LEU A 12 25.29 -15.22 52.82
CA LEU A 12 26.66 -15.23 53.33
C LEU A 12 27.61 -16.12 52.50
N THR A 13 27.11 -17.19 51.87
CA THR A 13 27.90 -18.05 50.98
C THR A 13 28.20 -17.40 49.63
N VAL A 14 27.25 -16.63 49.08
CA VAL A 14 27.47 -15.90 47.80
C VAL A 14 28.46 -14.75 47.97
N TRP A 15 28.46 -14.10 49.14
CA TRP A 15 29.41 -13.01 49.43
C TRP A 15 30.86 -13.50 49.57
N PHE A 16 31.07 -14.68 50.17
CA PHE A 16 32.40 -15.30 50.30
C PHE A 16 32.98 -15.79 48.95
N LEU A 17 32.11 -16.17 48.01
CA LEU A 17 32.50 -16.57 46.64
C LEU A 17 32.91 -15.38 45.77
N LEU A 18 32.28 -14.22 45.96
CA LEU A 18 32.61 -13.00 45.21
C LEU A 18 33.88 -12.30 45.72
N TYR A 19 34.25 -12.47 47.00
CA TYR A 19 35.46 -11.87 47.57
C TYR A 19 36.77 -12.54 47.08
N ASN A 20 36.72 -13.82 46.67
CA ASN A 20 37.91 -14.58 46.24
C ASN A 20 38.25 -14.43 44.73
N LEU A 21 37.48 -13.69 43.94
CA LEU A 21 37.65 -13.62 42.47
C LEU A 21 38.17 -12.27 41.93
N GLY A 22 38.67 -11.37 42.80
CA GLY A 22 39.67 -10.36 42.41
C GLY A 22 39.31 -9.39 41.27
N LEU A 23 38.04 -9.04 41.07
CA LEU A 23 37.64 -8.06 40.05
C LEU A 23 37.42 -6.67 40.66
N SER A 24 38.34 -5.76 40.35
CA SER A 24 38.30 -4.34 40.73
C SER A 24 37.30 -3.58 39.86
N VAL A 25 36.28 -2.96 40.47
CA VAL A 25 35.41 -1.98 39.81
C VAL A 25 35.60 -0.63 40.51
N LYS A 26 36.08 0.37 39.77
CA LYS A 26 36.15 1.77 40.22
C LYS A 26 34.74 2.35 40.30
N ALA A 27 34.45 2.96 41.45
CA ALA A 27 33.19 3.61 41.77
C ALA A 27 33.02 4.94 41.03
N THR A 28 31.86 5.13 40.39
CA THR A 28 31.32 6.45 40.03
C THR A 28 29.99 6.67 40.77
N LYS A 29 29.90 7.85 41.39
CA LYS A 29 28.85 8.32 42.32
C LYS A 29 27.41 8.07 41.82
N LEU A 30 26.61 7.40 42.65
CA LEU A 30 25.15 7.40 42.59
C LEU A 30 24.58 8.79 42.92
N LYS A 31 23.68 9.30 42.07
CA LYS A 31 22.68 10.33 42.40
C LYS A 31 21.29 9.67 42.48
N PRO A 32 20.36 10.19 43.31
CA PRO A 32 19.21 9.44 43.78
C PRO A 32 18.10 9.31 42.71
N HIS A 33 17.39 8.18 42.79
CA HIS A 33 16.19 7.87 42.01
C HIS A 33 15.15 8.99 42.05
N ARG A 34 14.69 9.41 40.87
CA ARG A 34 13.43 10.14 40.67
C ARG A 34 12.43 9.24 39.94
N HIS A 35 11.18 9.39 40.38
CA HIS A 35 9.97 8.74 39.91
C HIS A 35 9.83 8.67 38.38
N LEU A 36 9.25 7.54 37.94
CA LEU A 36 8.76 7.29 36.58
C LEU A 36 7.92 8.48 36.07
N THR A 37 8.42 9.11 35.02
CA THR A 37 7.68 10.06 34.17
C THR A 37 7.70 9.50 32.76
N THR A 38 6.53 9.12 32.26
CA THR A 38 6.25 8.83 30.86
C THR A 38 6.07 10.16 30.14
N SER A 39 7.12 10.67 29.47
CA SER A 39 7.03 11.75 28.47
C SER A 39 8.43 12.16 28.01
N HIS A 40 8.85 11.69 26.82
CA HIS A 40 9.70 12.41 25.86
C HIS A 40 10.06 11.56 24.61
N GLU A 41 10.04 10.22 24.69
CA GLU A 41 10.47 9.35 23.58
C GLU A 41 9.40 9.11 22.48
N ASP A 42 8.11 9.05 22.81
CA ASP A 42 7.03 8.82 21.83
C ASP A 42 6.79 10.00 20.86
N GLN A 43 7.14 11.23 21.23
CA GLN A 43 6.96 12.40 20.35
C GLN A 43 8.07 12.58 19.31
N ASP A 44 9.20 11.87 19.41
CA ASP A 44 10.31 12.01 18.44
C ASP A 44 10.16 11.03 17.25
N GLY A 45 9.55 9.87 17.52
CA GLY A 45 9.33 8.79 16.54
C GLY A 45 8.39 9.17 15.39
N ASP A 46 7.29 9.87 15.68
CA ASP A 46 6.33 10.20 14.63
C ASP A 46 6.92 11.25 13.67
N HIS A 47 7.62 12.29 14.18
CA HIS A 47 8.18 13.45 13.41
C HIS A 47 9.14 13.04 12.33
N ARG A 48 9.75 11.93 12.61
CA ARG A 48 10.72 11.28 11.80
C ARG A 48 10.05 10.53 10.64
N LEU A 49 8.99 9.76 10.91
CA LEU A 49 8.20 9.13 9.83
C LEU A 49 7.58 10.19 8.92
N LEU A 50 7.30 11.38 9.45
CA LEU A 50 6.90 12.53 8.64
C LEU A 50 7.90 12.91 7.58
N GLN A 51 9.12 13.10 8.02
CA GLN A 51 10.20 13.59 7.21
C GLN A 51 10.59 12.57 6.15
N ILE A 52 10.57 11.29 6.52
CA ILE A 52 10.83 10.16 5.62
C ILE A 52 9.77 10.11 4.50
N GLU A 53 8.47 10.14 4.81
CA GLU A 53 7.45 10.07 3.76
C GLU A 53 7.38 11.36 2.92
N ARG A 54 7.73 12.54 3.46
CA ARG A 54 7.92 13.74 2.60
C ARG A 54 9.07 13.55 1.62
N SER A 55 10.17 12.99 2.10
CA SER A 55 11.35 12.68 1.32
C SER A 55 10.99 11.71 0.18
N LEU A 56 10.27 10.63 0.49
CA LEU A 56 9.77 9.63 -0.46
C LEU A 56 8.71 10.22 -1.43
N ALA A 57 7.73 10.98 -0.94
CA ALA A 57 6.73 11.64 -1.79
C ALA A 57 7.36 12.62 -2.79
N THR A 58 8.40 13.34 -2.37
CA THR A 58 9.19 14.22 -3.26
C THR A 58 9.90 13.38 -4.33
N ALA A 59 10.53 12.27 -3.94
CA ALA A 59 11.17 11.34 -4.87
C ALA A 59 10.16 10.82 -5.92
N ARG A 60 8.95 10.38 -5.50
CA ARG A 60 7.89 9.95 -6.43
C ARG A 60 7.51 11.01 -7.45
N ALA A 61 7.35 12.25 -7.01
CA ALA A 61 6.94 13.34 -7.89
C ALA A 61 7.99 13.59 -8.99
N LEU A 62 9.28 13.61 -8.60
CA LEU A 62 10.40 13.81 -9.51
C LEU A 62 10.56 12.64 -10.49
N ILE A 63 10.49 11.40 -10.02
CA ILE A 63 10.56 10.20 -10.87
C ILE A 63 9.43 10.20 -11.91
N LYS A 64 8.20 10.51 -11.48
CA LYS A 64 7.04 10.59 -12.38
C LYS A 64 7.20 11.70 -13.41
N GLN A 65 7.72 12.86 -13.02
CA GLN A 65 7.97 13.96 -13.94
C GLN A 65 9.05 13.60 -14.97
N ALA A 66 10.15 12.97 -14.53
CA ALA A 66 11.20 12.48 -15.42
C ALA A 66 10.67 11.45 -16.42
N ALA A 67 9.84 10.51 -15.96
CA ALA A 67 9.25 9.46 -16.80
C ALA A 67 8.39 9.99 -17.96
N ILE A 68 7.76 11.17 -17.79
CA ILE A 68 6.89 11.81 -18.79
C ILE A 68 7.69 12.74 -19.71
N SER A 69 8.85 13.24 -19.28
CA SER A 69 9.63 14.28 -19.97
C SER A 69 10.84 13.72 -20.75
N THR A 70 10.81 12.44 -21.11
CA THR A 70 11.93 11.70 -21.71
C THR A 70 12.59 12.40 -22.90
N GLU A 71 11.82 13.05 -23.77
CA GLU A 71 12.37 13.77 -24.94
C GLU A 71 13.18 15.01 -24.58
N LYS A 72 12.81 15.73 -23.51
CA LYS A 72 13.50 16.96 -23.08
C LYS A 72 14.86 16.69 -22.43
N ASN A 73 15.07 15.48 -21.92
CA ASN A 73 16.27 15.10 -21.17
C ASN A 73 17.18 14.12 -21.95
N SER A 74 16.94 13.90 -23.25
CA SER A 74 17.60 12.83 -24.00
C SER A 74 19.12 12.95 -24.01
N THR A 75 19.68 14.16 -24.17
CA THR A 75 21.12 14.42 -24.15
C THR A 75 21.74 14.14 -22.78
N LEU A 76 21.08 14.53 -21.69
CA LEU A 76 21.56 14.23 -20.32
C LEU A 76 21.56 12.72 -20.05
N ILE A 77 20.49 12.03 -20.46
CA ILE A 77 20.36 10.58 -20.32
C ILE A 77 21.44 9.87 -21.11
N GLN A 78 21.70 10.31 -22.34
CA GLN A 78 22.76 9.76 -23.19
C GLN A 78 24.16 9.99 -22.61
N ASN A 79 24.42 11.14 -22.01
CA ASN A 79 25.70 11.42 -21.36
C ASN A 79 25.93 10.59 -20.10
N GLU A 80 24.89 10.35 -19.30
CA GLU A 80 24.99 9.65 -18.02
C GLU A 80 24.96 8.12 -18.14
N LEU A 81 24.09 7.60 -19.01
CA LEU A 81 23.92 6.16 -19.18
C LEU A 81 24.77 5.64 -20.34
N GLY A 82 24.90 6.43 -21.42
CA GLY A 82 25.45 6.03 -22.72
C GLY A 82 24.34 5.85 -23.77
N VAL A 83 24.57 6.29 -25.01
CA VAL A 83 23.58 6.18 -26.11
C VAL A 83 23.21 4.72 -26.40
N SER A 84 24.19 3.80 -26.38
CA SER A 84 23.96 2.36 -26.60
C SER A 84 23.23 1.69 -25.43
N THR A 85 23.21 2.28 -24.24
CA THR A 85 22.64 1.67 -23.03
C THR A 85 21.20 2.09 -22.77
N THR A 86 20.60 3.03 -23.52
CA THR A 86 19.25 3.49 -23.21
C THR A 86 18.19 2.41 -23.45
N ARG A 87 18.45 1.46 -24.35
CA ARG A 87 17.49 0.39 -24.68
C ARG A 87 17.36 -0.65 -23.57
N ILE A 88 18.44 -0.92 -22.82
CA ILE A 88 18.41 -1.93 -21.75
C ILE A 88 17.53 -1.54 -20.55
N TYR A 89 17.08 -0.28 -20.45
CA TYR A 89 16.17 0.16 -19.38
C TYR A 89 14.74 0.29 -19.89
N ARG A 90 13.75 -0.12 -19.08
CA ARG A 90 12.31 0.04 -19.39
C ARG A 90 11.91 1.51 -19.56
N ASN A 91 12.48 2.38 -18.75
CA ASN A 91 12.34 3.83 -18.86
C ASN A 91 13.64 4.49 -18.36
N PRO A 92 14.56 4.88 -19.27
CA PRO A 92 15.86 5.44 -18.91
C PRO A 92 15.78 6.69 -18.03
N ALA A 93 14.80 7.57 -18.31
CA ALA A 93 14.61 8.81 -17.56
C ALA A 93 14.16 8.54 -16.12
N ALA A 94 13.18 7.65 -15.95
CA ALA A 94 12.70 7.23 -14.64
C ALA A 94 13.77 6.47 -13.85
N PHE A 95 14.54 5.60 -14.51
CA PHE A 95 15.67 4.90 -13.89
C PHE A 95 16.70 5.90 -13.37
N LEU A 96 17.20 6.80 -14.22
CA LEU A 96 18.23 7.77 -13.84
C LEU A 96 17.75 8.68 -12.69
N GLU A 97 16.51 9.17 -12.75
CA GLU A 97 15.99 10.03 -11.69
C GLU A 97 15.80 9.26 -10.38
N SER A 98 15.20 8.06 -10.41
CA SER A 98 15.02 7.24 -9.21
C SER A 98 16.34 6.83 -8.57
N TYR A 99 17.35 6.54 -9.39
CA TYR A 99 18.71 6.26 -8.92
C TYR A 99 19.33 7.49 -8.25
N ARG A 100 19.20 8.69 -8.83
CA ARG A 100 19.62 9.94 -8.18
C ARG A 100 18.88 10.20 -6.87
N GLN A 101 17.59 9.86 -6.79
CA GLN A 101 16.84 10.00 -5.54
C GLN A 101 17.38 9.06 -4.47
N MET A 102 17.73 7.82 -4.84
CA MET A 102 18.39 6.87 -3.96
C MET A 102 19.72 7.45 -3.43
N GLU A 103 20.61 7.89 -4.32
CA GLU A 103 21.91 8.48 -3.92
C GLU A 103 21.75 9.67 -2.97
N LYS A 104 20.76 10.53 -3.21
CA LYS A 104 20.57 11.77 -2.46
C LYS A 104 19.89 11.56 -1.10
N ARG A 105 18.95 10.62 -1.00
CA ARG A 105 18.01 10.56 0.13
C ARG A 105 17.99 9.23 0.84
N PHE A 106 18.18 8.12 0.15
CA PHE A 106 17.88 6.81 0.72
C PHE A 106 18.88 6.48 1.82
N LYS A 107 18.33 6.06 2.98
CA LYS A 107 19.11 5.69 4.15
C LYS A 107 18.63 4.37 4.72
N VAL A 108 19.56 3.52 5.09
CA VAL A 108 19.29 2.18 5.63
C VAL A 108 19.94 2.07 7.00
N TYR A 109 19.14 1.74 8.01
CA TYR A 109 19.67 1.34 9.31
C TYR A 109 19.90 -0.17 9.32
N VAL A 110 21.00 -0.60 9.94
CA VAL A 110 21.32 -2.01 10.12
C VAL A 110 21.16 -2.32 11.60
N TYR A 111 20.31 -3.28 11.94
CA TYR A 111 20.16 -3.74 13.33
C TYR A 111 21.48 -4.28 13.86
N GLU A 112 21.78 -4.02 15.13
CA GLU A 112 23.06 -4.35 15.77
C GLU A 112 23.01 -5.66 16.58
N GLU A 113 21.86 -6.34 16.54
CA GLU A 113 21.61 -7.57 17.28
C GLU A 113 22.30 -8.75 16.64
N GLY A 114 22.62 -9.75 17.47
CA GLY A 114 23.21 -10.99 17.02
C GLY A 114 24.72 -10.90 16.88
N GLU A 115 25.34 -12.05 16.64
CA GLU A 115 26.79 -12.16 16.56
C GLU A 115 27.18 -13.01 15.34
N PRO A 116 28.37 -12.80 14.77
CA PRO A 116 28.95 -13.71 13.81
C PRO A 116 29.06 -15.14 14.39
N PRO A 117 28.95 -16.19 13.55
CA PRO A 117 28.99 -16.14 12.09
C PRO A 117 27.62 -16.02 11.40
N ILE A 118 26.49 -16.08 12.11
CA ILE A 118 25.15 -16.09 11.48
C ILE A 118 24.63 -14.69 11.20
N VAL A 119 24.97 -13.71 12.05
CA VAL A 119 24.53 -12.32 11.92
C VAL A 119 25.76 -11.43 11.72
N HIS A 120 25.61 -10.31 11.01
CA HIS A 120 26.69 -9.35 10.72
C HIS A 120 27.86 -9.93 9.89
N ARG A 121 27.67 -11.13 9.36
CA ARG A 121 28.64 -11.82 8.51
C ARG A 121 27.90 -12.73 7.55
N GLY A 122 28.55 -13.00 6.42
CA GLY A 122 28.10 -14.01 5.48
C GLY A 122 29.28 -14.54 4.65
N PRO A 123 29.03 -15.51 3.78
CA PRO A 123 30.03 -16.01 2.86
C PRO A 123 30.41 -14.95 1.83
N CYS A 124 31.70 -14.59 1.75
CA CYS A 124 32.26 -13.71 0.73
C CYS A 124 33.06 -14.46 -0.36
N LYS A 125 33.07 -15.81 -0.31
CA LYS A 125 33.83 -16.67 -1.23
C LYS A 125 33.06 -17.95 -1.54
N ASN A 126 32.22 -17.93 -2.58
CA ASN A 126 31.48 -19.05 -3.21
C ASN A 126 30.25 -18.50 -3.97
N ILE A 127 29.31 -19.38 -4.34
CA ILE A 127 28.04 -19.03 -5.01
C ILE A 127 27.07 -18.17 -4.19
N TYR A 128 27.33 -17.94 -2.91
CA TYR A 128 26.54 -17.08 -2.01
C TYR A 128 27.24 -15.75 -1.71
N THR A 129 28.32 -15.42 -2.45
CA THR A 129 29.17 -14.25 -2.19
C THR A 129 28.39 -12.95 -2.05
N ILE A 130 27.34 -12.76 -2.85
CA ILE A 130 26.50 -11.54 -2.80
C ILE A 130 25.90 -11.30 -1.41
N GLU A 131 25.62 -12.36 -0.63
CA GLU A 131 25.07 -12.27 0.71
C GLU A 131 26.07 -11.66 1.68
N GLY A 132 27.26 -12.26 1.78
CA GLY A 132 28.33 -11.74 2.65
C GLY A 132 28.83 -10.36 2.22
N ARG A 133 29.03 -10.16 0.91
CA ARG A 133 29.52 -8.87 0.38
C ARG A 133 28.52 -7.74 0.58
N PHE A 134 27.22 -8.00 0.46
CA PHE A 134 26.21 -6.96 0.72
C PHE A 134 26.18 -6.57 2.20
N ILE A 135 26.23 -7.55 3.12
CA ILE A 135 26.30 -7.28 4.57
C ILE A 135 27.56 -6.47 4.90
N GLU A 136 28.72 -6.94 4.47
CA GLU A 136 30.03 -6.29 4.68
C GLU A 136 30.03 -4.86 4.14
N GLN A 137 29.59 -4.64 2.90
CA GLN A 137 29.58 -3.32 2.27
C GLN A 137 28.59 -2.37 2.95
N LEU A 138 27.40 -2.83 3.31
CA LEU A 138 26.41 -2.01 4.02
C LEU A 138 26.85 -1.70 5.46
N GLU A 139 27.71 -2.53 6.06
CA GLU A 139 28.34 -2.27 7.36
C GLU A 139 29.52 -1.31 7.31
N MET A 140 30.37 -1.43 6.29
CA MET A 140 31.58 -0.63 6.14
C MET A 140 31.37 0.74 5.47
N PHE A 141 30.18 1.03 4.92
CA PHE A 141 29.91 2.19 4.04
C PHE A 141 30.03 3.60 4.69
N GLN A 142 30.66 3.72 5.87
CA GLN A 142 30.81 4.95 6.63
C GLN A 142 32.08 5.76 6.28
N LEU A 143 33.04 5.22 5.52
CA LEU A 143 34.32 5.91 5.30
C LEU A 143 34.26 7.11 4.34
N ASN A 144 33.17 7.30 3.58
CA ASN A 144 32.95 8.48 2.73
C ASN A 144 31.55 9.05 2.98
N GLN A 145 31.44 10.34 3.31
CA GLN A 145 30.26 11.07 3.84
C GLN A 145 28.95 11.04 2.99
N ALA A 146 28.82 10.18 1.98
CA ALA A 146 27.71 10.10 1.03
C ALA A 146 26.98 8.73 0.98
N GLY A 147 27.26 7.82 1.93
CA GLY A 147 26.74 6.45 1.90
C GLY A 147 25.25 6.26 2.24
N ALA A 148 24.65 5.12 1.83
CA ALA A 148 23.28 4.75 2.17
C ALA A 148 23.10 4.29 3.63
N ARG A 149 24.14 3.79 4.32
CA ARG A 149 24.03 3.41 5.74
C ARG A 149 23.75 4.63 6.63
N THR A 150 22.88 4.49 7.62
CA THR A 150 22.74 5.41 8.76
C THR A 150 22.88 4.66 10.08
N TRP A 151 23.55 5.27 11.05
CA TRP A 151 23.64 4.77 12.44
C TRP A 151 22.58 5.37 13.34
N ASP A 152 22.00 6.48 12.90
CA ASP A 152 20.78 6.98 13.51
C ASP A 152 19.62 6.23 12.87
N PRO A 153 18.95 5.31 13.59
CA PRO A 153 17.79 4.64 13.07
C PRO A 153 16.74 5.66 12.67
N ASN A 154 16.69 6.85 13.29
CA ASN A 154 15.74 7.90 12.98
C ASN A 154 15.89 8.47 11.55
N ASN A 155 17.07 8.42 10.95
CA ASN A 155 17.24 8.86 9.57
C ASN A 155 16.95 7.78 8.53
N ALA A 156 16.58 6.56 8.95
CA ALA A 156 16.42 5.43 8.05
C ALA A 156 15.07 5.42 7.33
N HIS A 157 15.13 5.15 6.02
CA HIS A 157 13.99 4.87 5.16
C HIS A 157 13.68 3.37 5.08
N ALA A 158 14.67 2.52 5.38
CA ALA A 158 14.55 1.08 5.42
C ALA A 158 15.42 0.50 6.54
N TYR A 159 15.08 -0.70 7.01
CA TYR A 159 15.83 -1.40 8.05
C TYR A 159 16.30 -2.75 7.54
N PHE A 160 17.60 -2.99 7.63
CA PHE A 160 18.21 -4.24 7.19
C PHE A 160 18.37 -5.21 8.35
N LEU A 161 18.00 -6.47 8.12
CA LEU A 161 18.26 -7.61 9.00
C LEU A 161 19.55 -8.29 8.51
N PRO A 162 20.71 -8.10 9.17
CA PRO A 162 22.01 -8.63 8.72
C PRO A 162 22.18 -10.13 9.01
N VAL A 163 21.15 -10.94 8.77
CA VAL A 163 21.16 -12.40 8.97
C VAL A 163 21.56 -13.09 7.67
N SER A 164 22.60 -13.92 7.74
CA SER A 164 23.00 -14.80 6.64
C SER A 164 22.26 -16.13 6.71
N VAL A 165 21.38 -16.38 5.74
CA VAL A 165 20.74 -17.70 5.58
C VAL A 165 21.77 -18.76 5.23
N ALA A 166 22.77 -18.43 4.41
CA ALA A 166 23.83 -19.37 4.04
C ALA A 166 24.64 -19.85 5.26
N ASP A 167 25.06 -18.93 6.14
CA ASP A 167 25.76 -19.32 7.36
C ASP A 167 24.80 -19.95 8.38
N MET A 168 23.52 -19.55 8.45
CA MET A 168 22.54 -20.25 9.28
C MET A 168 22.37 -21.72 8.86
N VAL A 169 22.36 -22.03 7.56
CA VAL A 169 22.38 -23.42 7.07
C VAL A 169 23.65 -24.15 7.50
N LYS A 170 24.79 -23.48 7.42
CA LYS A 170 26.07 -24.09 7.80
C LYS A 170 26.19 -24.39 9.30
N TYR A 171 25.64 -23.53 10.16
CA TYR A 171 25.88 -23.59 11.60
C TYR A 171 24.68 -24.08 12.43
N ALA A 172 23.45 -24.00 11.92
CA ALA A 172 22.23 -24.33 12.66
C ALA A 172 21.42 -25.51 12.08
N TYR A 173 21.75 -26.00 10.88
CA TYR A 173 21.05 -27.14 10.27
C TYR A 173 21.86 -28.44 10.40
N ASP A 174 21.20 -29.50 10.88
CA ASP A 174 21.72 -30.86 10.80
C ASP A 174 21.28 -31.52 9.48
N ILE A 175 22.26 -31.77 8.61
CA ILE A 175 22.04 -32.35 7.27
C ILE A 175 21.34 -33.71 7.30
N ASN A 176 21.46 -34.47 8.38
CA ASN A 176 20.82 -35.78 8.49
C ASN A 176 19.38 -35.70 8.98
N SER A 177 19.00 -34.58 9.62
CA SER A 177 17.70 -34.44 10.27
C SER A 177 16.53 -34.24 9.30
N HIS A 178 16.80 -33.62 8.13
CA HIS A 178 15.76 -33.10 7.22
C HIS A 178 14.77 -32.13 7.91
N ASP A 179 15.04 -31.68 9.14
CA ASP A 179 14.21 -30.74 9.90
C ASP A 179 14.74 -29.32 9.68
N PHE A 180 13.97 -28.52 8.94
CA PHE A 180 14.30 -27.12 8.69
C PHE A 180 13.82 -26.17 9.78
N SER A 181 13.07 -26.68 10.77
CA SER A 181 12.54 -25.87 11.88
C SER A 181 13.61 -25.12 12.68
N PRO A 182 14.85 -25.63 12.89
CA PRO A 182 15.91 -24.87 13.52
C PRO A 182 16.20 -23.55 12.81
N LEU A 183 16.21 -23.54 11.47
CA LEU A 183 16.46 -22.33 10.68
C LEU A 183 15.35 -21.29 10.86
N VAL A 184 14.09 -21.75 10.82
CA VAL A 184 12.93 -20.88 11.05
C VAL A 184 12.92 -20.33 12.46
N ARG A 185 13.23 -21.17 13.47
CA ARG A 185 13.32 -20.75 14.87
C ARG A 185 14.44 -19.74 15.09
N THR A 186 15.65 -20.01 14.59
CA THR A 186 16.79 -19.10 14.75
C THR A 186 16.51 -17.71 14.18
N PHE A 187 15.99 -17.62 12.96
CA PHE A 187 15.68 -16.31 12.38
C PHE A 187 14.40 -15.70 13.00
N GLY A 188 13.41 -16.51 13.38
CA GLY A 188 12.22 -16.05 14.11
C GLY A 188 12.58 -15.44 15.47
N ASP A 189 13.48 -16.07 16.22
CA ASP A 189 13.99 -15.58 17.51
C ASP A 189 14.74 -14.27 17.32
N TYR A 190 15.56 -14.15 16.27
CA TYR A 190 16.23 -12.89 15.92
C TYR A 190 15.22 -11.76 15.67
N VAL A 191 14.21 -12.01 14.83
CA VAL A 191 13.13 -11.05 14.56
C VAL A 191 12.40 -10.68 15.85
N GLN A 192 12.17 -11.64 16.74
CA GLN A 192 11.54 -11.39 18.03
C GLN A 192 12.41 -10.51 18.95
N VAL A 193 13.74 -10.68 18.95
CA VAL A 193 14.67 -9.80 19.67
C VAL A 193 14.58 -8.37 19.10
N VAL A 194 14.65 -8.21 17.78
CA VAL A 194 14.52 -6.91 17.11
C VAL A 194 13.19 -6.23 17.47
N LYS A 195 12.07 -6.96 17.39
CA LYS A 195 10.72 -6.49 17.76
C LYS A 195 10.60 -6.02 19.20
N THR A 196 11.30 -6.71 20.10
CA THR A 196 11.23 -6.45 21.54
C THR A 196 12.13 -5.29 21.93
N LYS A 197 13.30 -5.17 21.29
CA LYS A 197 14.32 -4.17 21.62
C LYS A 197 14.09 -2.83 20.92
N TYR A 198 13.56 -2.82 19.70
CA TYR A 198 13.39 -1.60 18.91
C TYR A 198 11.92 -1.31 18.62
N PRO A 199 11.48 -0.06 18.77
CA PRO A 199 10.11 0.32 18.41
C PRO A 199 9.88 0.19 16.90
N PHE A 200 10.93 0.42 16.10
CA PHE A 200 10.89 0.58 14.65
C PHE A 200 10.27 -0.59 13.86
N TRP A 201 10.44 -1.83 14.33
CA TRP A 201 9.79 -2.96 13.67
C TRP A 201 8.27 -2.87 13.76
N ASN A 202 7.77 -2.62 14.97
CA ASN A 202 6.35 -2.67 15.25
C ASN A 202 5.63 -1.58 14.45
N GLN A 203 6.27 -0.41 14.32
CA GLN A 203 5.79 0.72 13.55
C GLN A 203 5.20 0.27 12.19
N THR A 204 5.98 -0.38 11.36
CA THR A 204 5.51 -0.77 10.01
C THR A 204 5.05 -2.22 9.93
N GLU A 205 4.97 -2.93 11.07
CA GLU A 205 4.92 -4.40 11.15
C GLU A 205 5.98 -5.07 10.27
N GLY A 206 7.16 -4.47 10.16
CA GLY A 206 8.25 -4.96 9.33
C GLY A 206 8.14 -4.59 7.84
N ALA A 207 7.24 -3.72 7.40
CA ALA A 207 7.02 -3.43 5.98
C ALA A 207 8.13 -2.59 5.31
N ASP A 208 8.88 -1.81 6.09
CA ASP A 208 10.10 -1.11 5.65
C ASP A 208 11.38 -1.87 6.04
N HIS A 209 11.23 -3.11 6.53
CA HIS A 209 12.31 -4.02 6.84
C HIS A 209 12.62 -4.89 5.65
N PHE A 210 13.89 -5.22 5.47
CA PHE A 210 14.30 -6.14 4.44
C PHE A 210 15.39 -7.11 4.89
N MET A 211 15.34 -8.29 4.27
CA MET A 211 16.39 -9.30 4.35
C MET A 211 17.01 -9.52 2.97
N LEU A 212 18.20 -10.10 2.95
CA LEU A 212 18.84 -10.56 1.73
C LEU A 212 19.27 -12.02 1.92
N ALA A 213 18.90 -12.90 0.99
CA ALA A 213 19.36 -14.27 0.96
C ALA A 213 19.75 -14.71 -0.46
N ALA A 214 21.00 -15.13 -0.60
CA ALA A 214 21.50 -15.82 -1.76
C ALA A 214 21.28 -17.33 -1.67
N HIS A 215 21.14 -17.88 -0.46
CA HIS A 215 20.84 -19.29 -0.27
C HIS A 215 19.43 -19.66 -0.76
N ASP A 216 19.34 -20.87 -1.30
CA ASP A 216 18.15 -21.43 -1.94
C ASP A 216 16.97 -21.62 -0.99
N TRP A 217 17.26 -21.71 0.31
CA TRP A 217 16.27 -21.85 1.38
C TRP A 217 15.80 -20.52 1.95
N GLY A 218 16.29 -19.38 1.43
CA GLY A 218 15.78 -18.06 1.81
C GLY A 218 14.25 -17.92 1.70
N PRO A 219 13.61 -18.34 0.59
CA PRO A 219 12.15 -18.36 0.48
C PRO A 219 11.47 -19.22 1.55
N TYR A 220 12.01 -20.40 1.85
CA TYR A 220 11.46 -21.31 2.85
C TYR A 220 11.54 -20.73 4.27
N VAL A 221 12.75 -20.31 4.69
CA VAL A 221 12.99 -19.76 6.03
C VAL A 221 12.12 -18.53 6.25
N SER A 222 12.11 -17.60 5.29
CA SER A 222 11.30 -16.39 5.38
C SER A 222 9.80 -16.68 5.42
N LYS A 223 9.32 -17.69 4.70
CA LYS A 223 7.91 -18.14 4.73
C LYS A 223 7.50 -18.70 6.09
N GLY A 224 8.44 -19.29 6.83
CA GLY A 224 8.21 -19.76 8.20
C GLY A 224 7.99 -18.65 9.23
N ILE A 225 8.26 -17.39 8.87
CA ILE A 225 8.11 -16.21 9.74
C ILE A 225 7.01 -15.33 9.14
N PRO A 226 5.75 -15.39 9.63
CA PRO A 226 4.60 -14.78 8.97
C PRO A 226 4.76 -13.29 8.68
N GLU A 227 5.27 -12.49 9.62
CA GLU A 227 5.46 -11.04 9.43
C GLU A 227 6.49 -10.74 8.34
N LEU A 228 7.59 -11.51 8.30
CA LEU A 228 8.63 -11.35 7.30
C LEU A 228 8.16 -11.79 5.90
N TYR A 229 7.36 -12.86 5.83
CA TYR A 229 6.76 -13.32 4.58
C TYR A 229 5.66 -12.38 4.06
N SER A 230 4.86 -11.79 4.93
CA SER A 230 3.69 -10.99 4.52
C SER A 230 4.03 -9.53 4.28
N ASN A 231 4.86 -8.93 5.15
CA ASN A 231 5.07 -7.49 5.20
C ASN A 231 6.45 -7.07 4.68
N SER A 232 7.52 -7.73 5.14
CA SER A 232 8.90 -7.32 4.82
C SER A 232 9.32 -7.57 3.37
N ILE A 233 10.29 -6.80 2.91
CA ILE A 233 10.90 -6.95 1.60
C ILE A 233 11.94 -8.08 1.65
N ARG A 234 11.89 -9.02 0.71
CA ARG A 234 12.86 -10.11 0.63
C ARG A 234 13.66 -9.98 -0.65
N ALA A 235 14.95 -9.70 -0.53
CA ALA A 235 15.89 -9.74 -1.65
C ALA A 235 16.43 -11.18 -1.79
N LEU A 236 16.00 -11.88 -2.83
CA LEU A 236 16.22 -13.33 -2.97
C LEU A 236 16.92 -13.65 -4.28
N CYS A 237 17.95 -14.50 -4.21
CA CYS A 237 18.49 -15.13 -5.43
C CYS A 237 17.47 -16.11 -6.01
N ASN A 238 16.88 -16.98 -5.17
CA ASN A 238 15.83 -17.89 -5.60
C ASN A 238 14.49 -17.13 -5.74
N ALA A 239 14.33 -16.44 -6.88
CA ALA A 239 13.17 -15.64 -7.21
C ALA A 239 12.13 -16.40 -8.05
N ASN A 240 11.76 -17.60 -7.60
CA ASN A 240 10.77 -18.45 -8.27
C ASN A 240 9.37 -18.17 -7.73
N THR A 241 8.44 -17.76 -8.60
CA THR A 241 7.05 -17.47 -8.20
C THR A 241 6.30 -18.69 -7.64
N SER A 242 6.71 -19.90 -8.03
CA SER A 242 6.12 -21.14 -7.54
C SER A 242 6.61 -21.53 -6.15
N GLU A 243 7.73 -20.96 -5.69
CA GLU A 243 8.35 -21.25 -4.39
C GLU A 243 8.13 -20.13 -3.36
N GLY A 244 7.17 -19.25 -3.65
CA GLY A 244 6.75 -18.20 -2.73
C GLY A 244 7.46 -16.86 -2.93
N PHE A 245 8.15 -16.63 -4.05
CA PHE A 245 8.57 -15.28 -4.45
C PHE A 245 7.35 -14.45 -4.89
N ILE A 246 7.23 -13.22 -4.40
CA ILE A 246 6.11 -12.30 -4.63
C ILE A 246 6.62 -11.11 -5.45
N PRO A 247 6.43 -11.06 -6.79
CA PRO A 247 7.09 -10.08 -7.66
C PRO A 247 6.77 -8.60 -7.38
N ASN A 248 5.67 -8.32 -6.67
CA ASN A 248 5.25 -6.96 -6.33
C ASN A 248 5.70 -6.52 -4.92
N LYS A 249 6.47 -7.36 -4.21
CA LYS A 249 6.94 -7.16 -2.83
C LYS A 249 8.41 -7.52 -2.65
N ASP A 250 8.84 -8.63 -3.24
CA ASP A 250 10.19 -9.16 -3.14
C ASP A 250 11.06 -8.66 -4.29
N ILE A 251 12.38 -8.72 -4.09
CA ILE A 251 13.40 -8.26 -5.03
C ILE A 251 14.18 -9.47 -5.53
N SER A 252 14.27 -9.61 -6.85
CA SER A 252 15.16 -10.60 -7.46
C SER A 252 16.57 -10.04 -7.55
N ILE A 253 17.54 -10.76 -6.99
CA ILE A 253 18.96 -10.40 -7.00
C ILE A 253 19.80 -11.46 -7.70
N PRO A 254 20.94 -11.10 -8.32
CA PRO A 254 21.76 -12.07 -9.02
C PRO A 254 22.56 -12.93 -8.04
N ARG A 255 22.70 -14.22 -8.38
CA ARG A 255 23.67 -15.09 -7.72
C ARG A 255 25.06 -14.79 -8.27
N ILE A 256 26.00 -14.49 -7.39
CA ILE A 256 27.39 -14.17 -7.74
C ILE A 256 28.33 -15.17 -7.08
N ASN A 257 29.22 -15.73 -7.90
CA ASN A 257 30.20 -16.71 -7.50
C ASN A 257 31.62 -16.16 -7.62
N LEU A 258 32.24 -15.81 -6.49
CA LEU A 258 33.65 -15.39 -6.45
C LEU A 258 34.48 -16.43 -5.71
N TYR A 259 35.10 -17.36 -6.43
CA TYR A 259 35.89 -18.45 -5.84
C TYR A 259 37.01 -17.95 -4.91
N HIS A 260 37.73 -16.91 -5.34
CA HIS A 260 38.84 -16.33 -4.57
C HIS A 260 38.44 -15.05 -3.81
N GLY A 261 37.16 -14.65 -3.88
CA GLY A 261 36.64 -13.40 -3.33
C GLY A 261 36.84 -12.17 -4.22
N SER A 262 37.55 -12.31 -5.33
CA SER A 262 37.71 -11.28 -6.37
C SER A 262 37.13 -11.75 -7.70
N MET A 263 36.79 -10.80 -8.57
CA MET A 263 36.42 -11.07 -9.95
C MET A 263 37.55 -11.83 -10.66
N PRO A 264 37.25 -12.84 -11.49
CA PRO A 264 38.26 -13.53 -12.30
C PRO A 264 39.01 -12.54 -13.21
N GLU A 265 40.35 -12.60 -13.22
CA GLU A 265 41.21 -11.72 -14.03
C GLU A 265 40.89 -11.81 -15.53
N GLN A 266 40.45 -12.98 -15.97
CA GLN A 266 40.01 -13.25 -17.35
C GLN A 266 38.86 -12.35 -17.80
N PHE A 267 38.03 -11.87 -16.86
CA PHE A 267 36.88 -11.01 -17.17
C PHE A 267 37.17 -9.52 -16.97
N THR A 268 38.32 -9.18 -16.37
CA THR A 268 38.79 -7.81 -16.15
C THR A 268 39.87 -7.40 -17.16
N ALA A 269 40.52 -8.37 -17.83
CA ALA A 269 41.42 -8.11 -18.95
C ALA A 269 40.66 -7.42 -20.10
N ALA A 270 41.12 -6.23 -20.51
CA ALA A 270 40.56 -5.47 -21.62
C ALA A 270 41.54 -5.41 -22.79
N PRO A 271 41.06 -5.50 -24.06
CA PRO A 271 39.69 -5.80 -24.47
C PRO A 271 39.35 -7.30 -24.40
N LEU A 272 38.09 -7.63 -24.11
CA LEU A 272 37.59 -9.01 -24.22
C LEU A 272 37.40 -9.42 -25.70
N PRO A 273 37.41 -10.74 -26.02
CA PRO A 273 37.30 -11.23 -27.39
C PRO A 273 36.08 -10.71 -28.14
N GLY A 274 36.28 -10.31 -29.40
CA GLY A 274 35.21 -9.87 -30.30
C GLY A 274 34.31 -11.03 -30.72
N LEU A 275 33.19 -10.74 -31.40
CA LEU A 275 32.26 -11.78 -31.85
C LEU A 275 32.91 -12.75 -32.85
N ARG A 276 33.86 -12.26 -33.66
CA ARG A 276 34.62 -13.08 -34.63
C ARG A 276 35.59 -14.05 -33.96
N ASP A 277 36.08 -13.73 -32.77
CA ASP A 277 37.01 -14.57 -32.01
C ASP A 277 36.27 -15.64 -31.19
N ARG A 278 34.94 -15.56 -31.12
CA ARG A 278 34.06 -16.53 -30.43
C ARG A 278 33.71 -17.66 -31.38
N THR A 279 34.52 -18.71 -31.32
CA THR A 279 34.42 -19.90 -32.18
C THR A 279 33.31 -20.86 -31.76
N LEU A 280 32.89 -20.86 -30.49
CA LEU A 280 31.84 -21.74 -29.99
C LEU A 280 30.46 -21.11 -30.15
N LEU A 281 29.48 -21.90 -30.58
CA LEU A 281 28.09 -21.46 -30.65
C LEU A 281 27.55 -21.22 -29.24
N ALA A 282 27.60 -22.23 -28.37
CA ALA A 282 27.28 -22.03 -26.96
C ALA A 282 28.05 -22.96 -26.04
N PHE A 283 28.03 -22.67 -24.74
CA PHE A 283 28.71 -23.50 -23.74
C PHE A 283 27.87 -23.68 -22.47
N PHE A 284 28.00 -24.87 -21.85
CA PHE A 284 27.53 -25.14 -20.51
C PHE A 284 28.50 -26.03 -19.73
N SER A 285 28.74 -25.69 -18.46
CA SER A 285 29.32 -26.62 -17.48
C SER A 285 28.63 -26.53 -16.11
N GLY A 286 28.33 -27.67 -15.50
CA GLY A 286 27.89 -27.75 -14.11
C GLY A 286 27.06 -28.97 -13.75
N GLY A 287 27.00 -29.33 -12.46
CA GLY A 287 26.41 -30.62 -12.05
C GLY A 287 24.95 -30.87 -12.49
N ARG A 288 24.61 -32.15 -12.64
CA ARG A 288 23.25 -32.68 -12.87
C ARG A 288 22.37 -32.40 -11.65
N HIS A 289 21.67 -31.28 -11.71
CA HIS A 289 20.98 -30.66 -10.59
C HIS A 289 19.65 -30.09 -11.07
N GLY A 290 18.56 -30.29 -10.33
CA GLY A 290 17.23 -29.77 -10.69
C GLY A 290 16.52 -30.51 -11.82
N PRO A 291 15.33 -30.03 -12.22
CA PRO A 291 14.52 -30.65 -13.28
C PRO A 291 15.02 -30.35 -14.70
N VAL A 292 15.70 -29.23 -14.94
CA VAL A 292 16.06 -28.78 -16.29
C VAL A 292 17.39 -29.37 -16.78
N ARG A 293 18.43 -29.39 -15.94
CA ARG A 293 19.76 -29.87 -16.35
C ARG A 293 19.82 -31.34 -16.76
N PRO A 294 19.07 -32.29 -16.15
CA PRO A 294 19.01 -33.67 -16.63
C PRO A 294 18.56 -33.77 -18.09
N ILE A 295 17.55 -32.98 -18.48
CA ILE A 295 17.05 -32.91 -19.86
C ILE A 295 18.15 -32.36 -20.78
N LEU A 296 18.83 -31.27 -20.36
CA LEU A 296 19.98 -30.73 -21.10
C LEU A 296 21.06 -31.80 -21.32
N PHE A 297 21.40 -32.56 -20.30
CA PHE A 297 22.43 -33.60 -20.40
C PHE A 297 22.01 -34.80 -21.24
N GLU A 298 20.76 -35.22 -21.16
CA GLU A 298 20.23 -36.29 -21.99
C GLU A 298 20.35 -35.96 -23.49
N HIS A 299 20.10 -34.70 -23.84
CA HIS A 299 20.10 -34.24 -25.22
C HIS A 299 21.47 -33.78 -25.74
N TRP A 300 22.35 -33.19 -24.91
CA TRP A 300 23.54 -32.49 -25.41
C TRP A 300 24.87 -32.90 -24.80
N LYS A 301 24.88 -33.66 -23.69
CA LYS A 301 26.14 -34.11 -23.09
C LYS A 301 26.94 -34.92 -24.12
N ASP A 302 28.19 -34.51 -24.34
CA ASP A 302 29.15 -35.18 -25.23
C ASP A 302 28.69 -35.34 -26.71
N ARG A 303 27.71 -34.54 -27.19
CA ARG A 303 27.16 -34.69 -28.56
C ARG A 303 27.78 -33.77 -29.62
N ASP A 304 28.11 -32.52 -29.29
CA ASP A 304 28.67 -31.54 -30.22
C ASP A 304 29.74 -30.71 -29.48
N LEU A 305 30.91 -31.33 -29.23
CA LEU A 305 31.98 -30.69 -28.44
C LEU A 305 32.69 -29.55 -29.20
N ASP A 306 32.55 -29.51 -30.53
CA ASP A 306 33.21 -28.51 -31.37
C ASP A 306 32.46 -27.17 -31.40
N LEU A 307 31.12 -27.19 -31.34
CA LEU A 307 30.29 -25.98 -31.39
C LEU A 307 29.45 -25.75 -30.13
N LEU A 308 28.96 -26.81 -29.47
CA LEU A 308 28.07 -26.74 -28.31
C LEU A 308 28.55 -27.64 -27.15
N PRO A 309 29.75 -27.39 -26.58
CA PRO A 309 30.26 -28.17 -25.46
C PRO A 309 29.36 -28.08 -24.22
N VAL A 310 28.82 -29.23 -23.80
CA VAL A 310 27.98 -29.40 -22.60
C VAL A 310 28.61 -30.43 -21.68
N TYR A 311 29.19 -29.97 -20.57
CA TYR A 311 29.85 -30.82 -19.58
C TYR A 311 29.11 -30.83 -18.24
N GLU A 312 29.03 -32.00 -17.60
CA GLU A 312 28.50 -32.10 -16.24
C GLU A 312 29.50 -31.53 -15.21
N TYR A 313 30.76 -31.89 -15.36
CA TYR A 313 31.88 -31.23 -14.70
C TYR A 313 33.00 -31.13 -15.72
N LEU A 314 33.66 -29.98 -15.78
CA LEU A 314 34.72 -29.77 -16.76
C LEU A 314 35.90 -30.73 -16.48
N PRO A 315 36.38 -31.48 -17.49
CA PRO A 315 37.55 -32.33 -17.35
C PRO A 315 38.79 -31.60 -16.83
N LYS A 316 39.65 -32.32 -16.10
CA LYS A 316 40.91 -31.78 -15.56
C LYS A 316 41.82 -31.32 -16.70
N GLY A 317 42.33 -30.08 -16.61
CA GLY A 317 43.25 -29.49 -17.60
C GLY A 317 42.57 -28.56 -18.61
N LEU A 318 41.23 -28.49 -18.62
CA LEU A 318 40.48 -27.50 -19.38
C LEU A 318 40.19 -26.27 -18.52
N ASP A 319 40.16 -25.09 -19.16
CA ASP A 319 39.90 -23.82 -18.49
C ASP A 319 38.46 -23.33 -18.73
N TYR A 320 37.66 -23.27 -17.66
CA TYR A 320 36.26 -22.86 -17.71
C TYR A 320 36.05 -21.46 -18.28
N TYR A 321 36.91 -20.51 -17.90
CA TYR A 321 36.77 -19.11 -18.33
C TYR A 321 37.04 -18.93 -19.82
N SER A 322 38.01 -19.68 -20.37
CA SER A 322 38.27 -19.72 -21.81
C SER A 322 37.05 -20.16 -22.62
N PHE A 323 36.32 -21.19 -22.17
CA PHE A 323 35.09 -21.61 -22.84
C PHE A 323 34.01 -20.52 -22.83
N LEU A 324 33.81 -19.81 -21.72
CA LEU A 324 32.86 -18.69 -21.66
C LEU A 324 33.26 -17.54 -22.61
N LEU A 325 34.56 -17.23 -22.68
CA LEU A 325 35.10 -16.17 -23.53
C LEU A 325 35.08 -16.50 -25.03
N GLN A 326 35.14 -17.78 -25.38
CA GLN A 326 35.05 -18.27 -26.77
C GLN A 326 33.61 -18.52 -27.23
N SER A 327 32.62 -18.44 -26.34
CA SER A 327 31.22 -18.74 -26.67
C SER A 327 30.45 -17.49 -27.08
N ARG A 328 29.61 -17.64 -28.11
CA ARG A 328 28.63 -16.62 -28.51
C ARG A 328 27.46 -16.58 -27.52
N PHE A 329 26.96 -17.75 -27.13
CA PHE A 329 25.88 -17.93 -26.17
C PHE A 329 26.33 -18.72 -24.94
N CYS A 330 25.78 -18.40 -23.77
CA CYS A 330 26.10 -19.11 -22.53
C CYS A 330 24.81 -19.65 -21.91
N LEU A 331 24.69 -20.98 -21.86
CA LEU A 331 23.47 -21.62 -21.38
C LEU A 331 23.34 -21.43 -19.86
N CYS A 332 22.18 -20.96 -19.44
CA CYS A 332 21.84 -20.72 -18.03
C CYS A 332 20.60 -21.55 -17.63
N PRO A 333 20.66 -22.90 -17.66
CA PRO A 333 19.57 -23.75 -17.19
C PRO A 333 19.42 -23.72 -15.67
N SER A 334 18.18 -23.64 -15.20
CA SER A 334 17.88 -23.70 -13.77
C SER A 334 18.27 -25.04 -13.14
N GLY A 335 18.72 -24.98 -11.89
CA GLY A 335 18.96 -26.14 -11.03
C GLY A 335 17.68 -26.54 -10.30
N PHE A 336 17.79 -27.06 -9.06
CA PHE A 336 16.62 -27.17 -8.19
C PHE A 336 15.99 -25.79 -7.98
N GLU A 337 16.81 -24.74 -8.09
CA GLU A 337 16.42 -23.35 -8.03
C GLU A 337 16.66 -22.63 -9.35
N VAL A 338 15.93 -21.52 -9.50
CA VAL A 338 15.93 -20.75 -10.74
C VAL A 338 17.19 -19.92 -10.97
N SER A 339 17.93 -19.58 -9.91
CA SER A 339 19.09 -18.68 -9.99
C SER A 339 20.40 -19.43 -10.16
N SER A 340 21.15 -19.06 -11.20
CA SER A 340 22.44 -19.64 -11.56
C SER A 340 23.54 -18.58 -11.58
N PRO A 341 24.73 -18.83 -11.01
CA PRO A 341 25.83 -17.86 -11.09
C PRO A 341 26.33 -17.65 -12.53
N ARG A 342 25.99 -18.58 -13.43
CA ARG A 342 26.34 -18.53 -14.86
C ARG A 342 25.74 -17.31 -15.54
N ILE A 343 24.62 -16.78 -15.03
CA ILE A 343 24.03 -15.55 -15.58
C ILE A 343 25.00 -14.37 -15.41
N ALA A 344 25.54 -14.19 -14.20
CA ALA A 344 26.52 -13.15 -13.94
C ALA A 344 27.83 -13.42 -14.69
N GLU A 345 28.32 -14.66 -14.69
CA GLU A 345 29.55 -15.06 -15.40
C GLU A 345 29.44 -14.84 -16.92
N ALA A 346 28.31 -15.17 -17.54
CA ALA A 346 28.03 -14.92 -18.95
C ALA A 346 28.05 -13.42 -19.26
N ILE A 347 27.40 -12.61 -18.41
CA ILE A 347 27.40 -11.16 -18.55
C ILE A 347 28.83 -10.59 -18.43
N TRP A 348 29.62 -11.08 -17.48
CA TRP A 348 31.01 -10.64 -17.32
C TRP A 348 31.89 -11.02 -18.51
N ALA A 349 31.64 -12.19 -19.09
CA ALA A 349 32.33 -12.70 -20.28
C ALA A 349 31.84 -12.07 -21.59
N GLU A 350 30.87 -11.15 -21.56
CA GLU A 350 30.18 -10.62 -22.76
C GLU A 350 29.59 -11.72 -23.66
N CYS A 351 29.19 -12.82 -23.04
CA CYS A 351 28.53 -13.95 -23.68
C CYS A 351 27.02 -13.81 -23.51
N VAL A 352 26.24 -13.93 -24.58
CA VAL A 352 24.78 -13.70 -24.51
C VAL A 352 24.14 -14.80 -23.64
N PRO A 353 23.54 -14.46 -22.49
CA PRO A 353 22.93 -15.47 -21.62
C PRO A 353 21.68 -16.07 -22.27
N VAL A 354 21.59 -17.40 -22.26
CA VAL A 354 20.40 -18.15 -22.68
C VAL A 354 19.71 -18.69 -21.43
N ILE A 355 18.64 -18.03 -21.01
CA ILE A 355 17.89 -18.36 -19.81
C ILE A 355 16.94 -19.52 -20.11
N ILE A 356 17.14 -20.66 -19.45
CA ILE A 356 16.28 -21.84 -19.57
C ILE A 356 15.72 -22.14 -18.18
N SER A 357 14.58 -21.52 -17.86
CA SER A 357 13.97 -21.61 -16.53
C SER A 357 12.47 -21.29 -16.60
N GLU A 358 11.69 -21.91 -15.71
CA GLU A 358 10.27 -21.62 -15.53
C GLU A 358 10.03 -20.82 -14.24
N GLY A 359 9.15 -19.82 -14.29
CA GLY A 359 8.75 -19.05 -13.10
C GLY A 359 9.81 -18.12 -12.51
N TYR A 360 10.97 -17.97 -13.17
CA TYR A 360 12.04 -17.11 -12.68
C TYR A 360 11.77 -15.63 -12.97
N VAL A 361 11.70 -14.82 -11.91
CA VAL A 361 11.78 -13.36 -12.04
C VAL A 361 13.25 -12.97 -12.10
N LEU A 362 13.70 -12.49 -13.26
CA LEU A 362 15.11 -12.16 -13.47
C LEU A 362 15.55 -10.93 -12.64
N PRO A 363 16.84 -10.86 -12.23
CA PRO A 363 17.36 -9.76 -11.43
C PRO A 363 17.13 -8.39 -12.05
N PHE A 364 16.73 -7.42 -11.23
CA PHE A 364 16.47 -6.02 -11.64
C PHE A 364 15.48 -5.87 -12.81
N SER A 365 14.61 -6.85 -13.05
CA SER A 365 13.62 -6.84 -14.13
C SER A 365 12.55 -5.74 -13.99
N ASP A 366 12.51 -5.07 -12.85
CA ASP A 366 11.73 -3.88 -12.57
C ASP A 366 12.26 -2.64 -13.31
N VAL A 367 13.54 -2.62 -13.68
CA VAL A 367 14.17 -1.51 -14.41
C VAL A 367 14.84 -1.96 -15.71
N LEU A 368 15.33 -3.19 -15.80
CA LEU A 368 16.02 -3.74 -16.98
C LEU A 368 15.08 -4.50 -17.93
N GLN A 369 15.39 -4.41 -19.23
CA GLN A 369 14.74 -5.15 -20.31
C GLN A 369 15.62 -6.33 -20.74
N TRP A 370 15.39 -7.50 -20.14
CA TRP A 370 16.23 -8.68 -20.36
C TRP A 370 16.28 -9.17 -21.82
N ASN A 371 15.22 -8.95 -22.60
CA ASN A 371 15.19 -9.25 -24.05
C ASN A 371 16.13 -8.37 -24.89
N GLU A 372 16.71 -7.32 -24.31
CA GLU A 372 17.71 -6.48 -24.98
C GLU A 372 19.13 -7.03 -24.85
N PHE A 373 19.36 -8.04 -24.01
CA PHE A 373 20.70 -8.58 -23.75
C PHE A 373 20.74 -10.08 -23.43
N SER A 374 19.63 -10.80 -23.56
CA SER A 374 19.55 -12.24 -23.31
C SER A 374 18.49 -12.90 -24.19
N ILE A 375 18.56 -14.23 -24.29
CA ILE A 375 17.54 -15.06 -24.94
C ILE A 375 16.86 -15.90 -23.86
N SER A 376 15.53 -15.94 -23.87
CA SER A 376 14.75 -16.85 -23.02
C SER A 376 14.28 -18.02 -23.85
N MET A 377 14.44 -19.24 -23.36
CA MET A 377 14.01 -20.47 -24.03
C MET A 377 13.18 -21.35 -23.10
N SER A 378 12.22 -22.07 -23.69
CA SER A 378 11.45 -23.07 -22.97
C SER A 378 12.29 -24.33 -22.71
N VAL A 379 11.97 -25.07 -21.66
CA VAL A 379 12.54 -26.39 -21.40
C VAL A 379 12.23 -27.35 -22.56
N ALA A 380 11.08 -27.20 -23.20
CA ALA A 380 10.68 -28.00 -24.37
C ALA A 380 11.56 -27.76 -25.61
N ASP A 381 12.28 -26.63 -25.67
CA ASP A 381 13.15 -26.27 -26.80
C ASP A 381 14.55 -26.86 -26.66
N ILE A 382 14.89 -27.46 -25.51
CA ILE A 382 16.21 -28.06 -25.24
C ILE A 382 16.67 -28.98 -26.38
N PRO A 383 15.85 -29.92 -26.90
CA PRO A 383 16.29 -30.81 -27.98
C PRO A 383 16.73 -30.09 -29.26
N ASN A 384 16.27 -28.86 -29.49
CA ASN A 384 16.53 -28.07 -30.70
C ASN A 384 17.51 -26.90 -30.45
N LEU A 385 18.21 -26.87 -29.30
CA LEU A 385 19.08 -25.76 -28.88
C LEU A 385 20.05 -25.29 -29.96
N ARG A 386 20.78 -26.23 -30.58
CA ARG A 386 21.77 -25.90 -31.61
C ARG A 386 21.14 -25.18 -32.79
N ASP A 387 20.04 -25.71 -33.33
CA ASP A 387 19.41 -25.15 -34.53
C ASP A 387 18.76 -23.80 -34.23
N LEU A 388 18.13 -23.65 -33.05
CA LEU A 388 17.54 -22.38 -32.62
C LEU A 388 18.60 -21.29 -32.41
N LEU A 389 19.73 -21.61 -31.79
CA LEU A 389 20.81 -20.65 -31.58
C LEU A 389 21.57 -20.33 -32.87
N ALA A 390 21.77 -21.31 -33.75
CA ALA A 390 22.39 -21.12 -35.05
C ALA A 390 21.52 -20.28 -36.01
N ALA A 391 20.20 -20.28 -35.82
CA ALA A 391 19.26 -19.47 -36.59
C ALA A 391 19.25 -17.99 -36.19
N VAL A 392 19.89 -17.59 -35.08
CA VAL A 392 19.95 -16.19 -34.65
C VAL A 392 20.88 -15.42 -35.59
N PRO A 393 20.41 -14.36 -36.28
CA PRO A 393 21.24 -13.58 -37.18
C PRO A 393 22.42 -12.92 -36.46
N GLU A 394 23.58 -12.84 -37.11
CA GLU A 394 24.80 -12.29 -36.50
C GLU A 394 24.63 -10.84 -36.02
N GLU A 395 23.83 -10.03 -36.72
CA GLU A 395 23.45 -8.67 -36.30
C GLU A 395 22.70 -8.66 -34.95
N GLU A 396 21.81 -9.63 -34.74
CA GLU A 396 21.06 -9.76 -33.49
C GLU A 396 21.96 -10.23 -32.35
N ILE A 397 22.93 -11.12 -32.62
CA ILE A 397 23.93 -11.53 -31.62
C ILE A 397 24.77 -10.34 -31.17
N GLU A 398 25.26 -9.53 -32.11
CA GLU A 398 26.04 -8.34 -31.77
C GLU A 398 25.18 -7.31 -31.02
N ARG A 399 23.92 -7.12 -31.40
CA ARG A 399 22.97 -6.26 -30.69
C ARG A 399 22.78 -6.70 -29.23
N LEU A 400 22.52 -8.00 -29.01
CA LEU A 400 22.36 -8.57 -27.66
C LEU A 400 23.65 -8.43 -26.87
N ARG A 401 24.81 -8.68 -27.49
CA ARG A 401 26.13 -8.54 -26.87
C ARG A 401 26.44 -7.09 -26.45
N GLU A 402 26.09 -6.10 -27.25
CA GLU A 402 26.18 -4.69 -26.85
C GLU A 402 25.27 -4.38 -25.65
N GLY A 403 24.09 -4.99 -25.59
CA GLY A 403 23.24 -4.98 -24.41
C GLY A 403 23.92 -5.61 -23.19
N VAL A 404 24.61 -6.74 -23.36
CA VAL A 404 25.38 -7.41 -22.29
C VAL A 404 26.50 -6.50 -21.77
N LYS A 405 27.26 -5.86 -22.67
CA LYS A 405 28.29 -4.88 -22.28
C LYS A 405 27.70 -3.73 -21.47
N ALA A 406 26.56 -3.19 -21.92
CA ALA A 406 25.86 -2.11 -21.25
C ALA A 406 25.40 -2.49 -19.84
N VAL A 407 24.90 -3.73 -19.67
CA VAL A 407 24.35 -4.20 -18.40
C VAL A 407 25.42 -4.69 -17.42
N LYS A 408 26.62 -5.07 -17.91
CA LYS A 408 27.71 -5.67 -17.12
C LYS A 408 27.97 -4.95 -15.81
N ARG A 409 28.00 -3.61 -15.81
CA ARG A 409 28.21 -2.80 -14.59
C ARG A 409 27.23 -3.14 -13.45
N HIS A 410 25.98 -3.46 -13.77
CA HIS A 410 24.92 -3.77 -12.80
C HIS A 410 25.05 -5.15 -12.14
N PHE A 411 25.95 -6.00 -12.64
CA PHE A 411 26.19 -7.35 -12.15
C PHE A 411 27.59 -7.53 -11.57
N VAL A 412 28.37 -6.45 -11.42
CA VAL A 412 29.72 -6.48 -10.86
C VAL A 412 29.68 -6.01 -9.40
N LEU A 413 30.42 -6.70 -8.53
CA LEU A 413 30.74 -6.24 -7.18
C LEU A 413 32.03 -5.43 -7.21
N ASN A 414 31.97 -4.17 -6.77
CA ASN A 414 33.15 -3.30 -6.65
C ASN A 414 33.50 -3.06 -5.18
N GLU A 415 34.79 -2.81 -4.92
CA GLU A 415 35.32 -2.45 -3.60
C GLU A 415 36.21 -1.21 -3.73
N PRO A 416 35.75 -0.01 -3.29
CA PRO A 416 34.42 0.27 -2.73
C PRO A 416 33.29 0.19 -3.79
N PRO A 417 32.02 0.07 -3.36
CA PRO A 417 30.87 0.12 -4.27
C PRO A 417 30.90 1.34 -5.20
N MET A 418 30.60 1.09 -6.47
CA MET A 418 30.58 2.11 -7.52
C MET A 418 29.16 2.39 -7.98
N ARG A 419 28.94 3.60 -8.49
CA ARG A 419 27.65 3.96 -9.09
C ARG A 419 27.22 2.93 -10.14
N PHE A 420 25.95 2.50 -10.04
CA PHE A 420 25.30 1.49 -10.86
C PHE A 420 25.77 0.04 -10.66
N ASP A 421 26.65 -0.24 -9.71
CA ASP A 421 27.06 -1.61 -9.42
C ASP A 421 25.95 -2.45 -8.76
N VAL A 422 26.19 -3.75 -8.61
CA VAL A 422 25.15 -4.67 -8.10
C VAL A 422 24.68 -4.28 -6.69
N PHE A 423 25.59 -3.79 -5.83
CA PHE A 423 25.26 -3.35 -4.48
C PHE A 423 24.28 -2.18 -4.50
N ASN A 424 24.59 -1.14 -5.28
CA ASN A 424 23.71 0.02 -5.41
C ASN A 424 22.42 -0.30 -6.15
N MET A 425 22.43 -1.23 -7.12
CA MET A 425 21.23 -1.70 -7.79
C MET A 425 20.28 -2.44 -6.83
N ILE A 426 20.81 -3.22 -5.89
CA ILE A 426 19.98 -3.84 -4.84
C ILE A 426 19.34 -2.78 -3.95
N LEU A 427 20.10 -1.78 -3.48
CA LEU A 427 19.56 -0.67 -2.69
C LEU A 427 18.51 0.14 -3.47
N HIS A 428 18.72 0.33 -4.77
CA HIS A 428 17.78 1.00 -5.66
C HIS A 428 16.46 0.22 -5.74
N SER A 429 16.51 -1.10 -5.92
CA SER A 429 15.31 -1.95 -5.89
C SER A 429 14.60 -1.91 -4.53
N VAL A 430 15.33 -1.84 -3.41
CA VAL A 430 14.71 -1.66 -2.07
C VAL A 430 13.94 -0.35 -1.99
N LEU A 431 14.55 0.77 -2.40
CA LEU A 431 13.86 2.06 -2.46
C LEU A 431 12.59 1.97 -3.34
N LEU A 432 12.71 1.44 -4.56
CA LEU A 432 11.58 1.31 -5.48
C LEU A 432 10.45 0.46 -4.88
N GLN A 433 10.78 -0.56 -4.11
CA GLN A 433 9.80 -1.44 -3.50
C GLN A 433 9.05 -0.78 -2.33
N ILE A 434 9.75 0.01 -1.52
CA ILE A 434 9.13 0.86 -0.49
C ILE A 434 8.16 1.85 -1.13
N GLU A 435 8.52 2.43 -2.28
CA GLU A 435 7.67 3.36 -3.03
C GLU A 435 6.41 2.72 -3.66
N ARG A 436 6.38 1.39 -3.85
CA ARG A 436 5.34 0.67 -4.60
C ARG A 436 4.10 0.26 -3.82
N SER A 437 4.12 0.26 -2.48
CA SER A 437 3.05 -0.34 -1.65
C SER A 437 1.63 0.19 -1.94
N LEU A 438 1.46 1.49 -2.19
CA LEU A 438 0.19 2.10 -2.63
C LEU A 438 -0.07 1.99 -4.15
N ALA A 439 0.98 1.86 -4.96
CA ALA A 439 0.88 1.75 -6.42
C ALA A 439 0.26 0.42 -6.87
N THR A 440 0.55 -0.67 -6.15
CA THR A 440 -0.01 -2.00 -6.43
C THR A 440 -1.54 -2.02 -6.32
N ALA A 441 -2.10 -1.41 -5.28
CA ALA A 441 -3.56 -1.28 -5.13
C ALA A 441 -4.19 -0.51 -6.32
N ARG A 442 -3.55 0.59 -6.74
CA ARG A 442 -4.00 1.37 -7.92
C ARG A 442 -3.98 0.53 -9.21
N ALA A 443 -2.95 -0.29 -9.40
CA ALA A 443 -2.80 -1.13 -10.59
C ALA A 443 -3.87 -2.24 -10.65
N MET A 444 -4.16 -2.90 -9.53
CA MET A 444 -5.21 -3.93 -9.44
C MET A 444 -6.59 -3.36 -9.78
N ILE A 445 -6.93 -2.19 -9.21
CA ILE A 445 -8.20 -1.50 -9.49
C ILE A 445 -8.31 -1.15 -10.99
N LYS A 446 -7.25 -0.60 -11.59
CA LYS A 446 -7.23 -0.27 -13.02
C LYS A 446 -7.39 -1.50 -13.91
N ARG A 447 -6.75 -2.62 -13.57
CA ARG A 447 -6.90 -3.88 -14.31
C ARG A 447 -8.32 -4.42 -14.22
N ALA A 448 -8.92 -4.40 -13.03
CA ALA A 448 -10.30 -4.81 -12.82
C ALA A 448 -11.28 -3.94 -13.63
N ALA A 449 -11.03 -2.63 -13.71
CA ALA A 449 -11.84 -1.70 -14.49
C ALA A 449 -11.90 -2.04 -16.00
N ILE A 450 -10.85 -2.64 -16.55
CA ILE A 450 -10.72 -2.98 -17.98
C ILE A 450 -11.22 -4.41 -18.28
N SER A 451 -11.18 -5.31 -17.30
CA SER A 451 -11.45 -6.75 -17.46
C SER A 451 -12.91 -7.14 -17.17
N THR A 452 -13.88 -6.27 -17.47
CA THR A 452 -15.29 -6.39 -17.06
C THR A 452 -15.98 -7.67 -17.56
N GLU A 453 -15.65 -8.15 -18.77
CA GLU A 453 -16.32 -9.33 -19.36
C GLU A 453 -15.95 -10.66 -18.69
N LYS A 454 -14.69 -10.84 -18.25
CA LYS A 454 -14.20 -12.11 -17.68
C LYS A 454 -14.71 -12.40 -16.26
N ASN A 455 -15.18 -11.37 -15.55
CA ASN A 455 -15.56 -11.47 -14.13
C ASN A 455 -17.07 -11.26 -13.87
N SER A 456 -17.90 -11.22 -14.93
CA SER A 456 -19.33 -10.88 -14.83
C SER A 456 -20.07 -11.74 -13.80
N THR A 457 -19.86 -13.06 -13.81
CA THR A 457 -20.52 -14.00 -12.89
C THR A 457 -20.12 -13.79 -11.43
N LEU A 458 -18.83 -13.52 -11.16
CA LEU A 458 -18.31 -13.24 -9.81
C LEU A 458 -18.87 -11.91 -9.27
N ILE A 459 -18.91 -10.89 -10.13
CA ILE A 459 -19.47 -9.58 -9.80
C ILE A 459 -20.96 -9.71 -9.48
N GLN A 460 -21.70 -10.48 -10.28
CA GLN A 460 -23.12 -10.75 -10.04
C GLN A 460 -23.36 -11.52 -8.73
N ASN A 461 -22.50 -12.48 -8.40
CA ASN A 461 -22.61 -13.23 -7.15
C ASN A 461 -22.32 -12.36 -5.91
N GLU A 462 -21.31 -11.47 -5.96
CA GLU A 462 -20.95 -10.64 -4.80
C GLU A 462 -21.80 -9.38 -4.64
N LEU A 463 -22.18 -8.75 -5.75
CA LEU A 463 -22.94 -7.50 -5.71
C LEU A 463 -24.43 -7.75 -5.90
N GLY A 464 -24.85 -8.75 -6.66
CA GLY A 464 -26.23 -8.97 -7.11
C GLY A 464 -26.52 -8.27 -8.44
N VAL A 465 -27.26 -8.92 -9.35
CA VAL A 465 -27.54 -8.41 -10.71
C VAL A 465 -28.28 -7.05 -10.70
N SER A 466 -29.24 -6.86 -9.79
CA SER A 466 -29.95 -5.57 -9.65
C SER A 466 -29.03 -4.44 -9.17
N ILE A 467 -28.02 -4.79 -8.37
CA ILE A 467 -27.10 -3.84 -7.74
C ILE A 467 -25.94 -3.48 -8.68
N THR A 468 -25.56 -4.29 -9.66
CA THR A 468 -24.47 -3.93 -10.58
C THR A 468 -24.74 -2.63 -11.34
N ARG A 469 -25.99 -2.37 -11.71
CA ARG A 469 -26.36 -1.16 -12.49
C ARG A 469 -26.08 0.14 -11.73
N ILE A 470 -26.23 0.14 -10.40
CA ILE A 470 -26.08 1.36 -9.59
C ILE A 470 -24.62 1.81 -9.44
N TYR A 471 -23.63 1.01 -9.85
CA TYR A 471 -22.22 1.38 -9.77
C TYR A 471 -21.70 1.90 -11.10
N ARG A 472 -20.82 2.91 -11.06
CA ARG A 472 -20.12 3.42 -12.26
C ARG A 472 -19.30 2.32 -12.93
N ASN A 473 -18.56 1.58 -12.10
CA ASN A 473 -17.73 0.47 -12.53
C ASN A 473 -17.75 -0.62 -11.45
N PRO A 474 -18.66 -1.63 -11.55
CA PRO A 474 -18.83 -2.67 -10.55
C PRO A 474 -17.54 -3.45 -10.27
N ALA A 475 -16.76 -3.76 -11.31
CA ALA A 475 -15.52 -4.52 -11.20
C ALA A 475 -14.44 -3.74 -10.44
N ALA A 476 -14.24 -2.47 -10.82
CA ALA A 476 -13.27 -1.59 -10.17
C ALA A 476 -13.66 -1.28 -8.73
N PHE A 477 -14.96 -1.08 -8.46
CA PHE A 477 -15.47 -0.92 -7.10
C PHE A 477 -15.19 -2.13 -6.23
N LEU A 478 -15.56 -3.33 -6.69
CA LEU A 478 -15.40 -4.56 -5.93
C LEU A 478 -13.92 -4.82 -5.60
N GLU A 479 -13.04 -4.64 -6.59
CA GLU A 479 -11.60 -4.79 -6.39
C GLU A 479 -11.06 -3.74 -5.43
N SER A 480 -11.42 -2.47 -5.62
CA SER A 480 -11.00 -1.40 -4.72
C SER A 480 -11.45 -1.64 -3.28
N TYR A 481 -12.65 -2.19 -3.10
CA TYR A 481 -13.21 -2.48 -1.79
C TYR A 481 -12.47 -3.64 -1.11
N ARG A 482 -12.17 -4.73 -1.84
CA ARG A 482 -11.32 -5.82 -1.33
C ARG A 482 -9.92 -5.35 -0.94
N GLN A 483 -9.31 -4.47 -1.75
CA GLN A 483 -7.99 -3.91 -1.43
C GLN A 483 -8.03 -3.05 -0.16
N MET A 484 -9.12 -2.30 0.04
CA MET A 484 -9.37 -1.56 1.29
C MET A 484 -9.49 -2.53 2.46
N GLU A 485 -10.36 -3.53 2.40
CA GLU A 485 -10.56 -4.52 3.48
C GLU A 485 -9.25 -5.19 3.90
N LYS A 486 -8.35 -5.45 2.94
CA LYS A 486 -7.07 -6.12 3.19
C LYS A 486 -5.99 -5.20 3.77
N ARG A 487 -5.98 -3.90 3.46
CA ARG A 487 -4.82 -3.01 3.73
C ARG A 487 -5.14 -1.77 4.52
N PHE A 488 -6.34 -1.21 4.35
CA PHE A 488 -6.61 0.13 4.83
C PHE A 488 -6.73 0.13 6.35
N LYS A 489 -5.75 0.79 6.99
CA LYS A 489 -5.68 0.99 8.43
C LYS A 489 -5.80 2.47 8.75
N VAL A 490 -6.58 2.77 9.77
CA VAL A 490 -6.90 4.10 10.25
C VAL A 490 -6.47 4.20 11.71
N TYR A 491 -5.55 5.10 11.99
CA TYR A 491 -5.22 5.46 13.36
C TYR A 491 -6.18 6.54 13.84
N VAL A 492 -6.63 6.44 15.08
CA VAL A 492 -7.52 7.44 15.71
C VAL A 492 -6.72 8.13 16.79
N TYR A 493 -6.56 9.46 16.67
CA TYR A 493 -5.88 10.25 17.70
C TYR A 493 -6.59 10.14 19.03
N GLU A 494 -5.83 10.02 20.12
CA GLU A 494 -6.34 9.82 21.48
C GLU A 494 -6.49 11.14 22.27
N GLU A 495 -6.20 12.28 21.66
CA GLU A 495 -6.26 13.58 22.31
C GLU A 495 -7.69 14.04 22.55
N GLY A 496 -7.87 14.79 23.63
CA GLY A 496 -9.14 15.42 23.94
C GLY A 496 -10.08 14.49 24.69
N GLU A 497 -11.17 15.06 25.18
CA GLU A 497 -12.11 14.36 26.04
C GLU A 497 -13.53 14.51 25.51
N PRO A 498 -14.41 13.54 25.78
CA PRO A 498 -15.84 13.72 25.63
C PRO A 498 -16.33 14.95 26.41
N PRO A 499 -17.36 15.66 25.93
CA PRO A 499 -18.17 15.31 24.77
C PRO A 499 -17.67 15.91 23.44
N LEU A 500 -16.57 16.68 23.41
CA LEU A 500 -16.14 17.39 22.19
C LEU A 500 -15.34 16.50 21.24
N VAL A 501 -14.58 15.56 21.80
CA VAL A 501 -13.73 14.60 21.08
C VAL A 501 -14.08 13.19 21.54
N HIS A 502 -13.84 12.17 20.71
CA HIS A 502 -14.18 10.76 20.96
C HIS A 502 -15.67 10.48 21.19
N HIS A 503 -16.52 11.49 21.00
CA HIS A 503 -17.95 11.38 21.22
C HIS A 503 -18.68 12.35 20.31
N GLY A 504 -19.84 11.92 19.81
CA GLY A 504 -20.69 12.72 18.94
C GLY A 504 -22.17 12.43 19.19
N PRO A 505 -23.08 13.21 18.59
CA PRO A 505 -24.50 12.91 18.68
C PRO A 505 -24.82 11.62 17.91
N CYS A 506 -25.34 10.62 18.61
CA CYS A 506 -25.85 9.38 18.02
C CYS A 506 -27.36 9.43 17.72
N LYS A 507 -27.98 10.62 17.85
CA LYS A 507 -29.38 10.90 17.55
C LYS A 507 -29.54 12.24 16.82
N ASP A 508 -30.73 12.49 16.30
CA ASP A 508 -31.12 13.67 15.51
C ASP A 508 -30.49 13.71 14.11
N ILE A 509 -30.57 14.86 13.43
CA ILE A 509 -30.12 15.02 12.04
C ILE A 509 -28.60 14.92 11.81
N TYR A 510 -27.82 14.76 12.88
CA TYR A 510 -26.35 14.67 12.85
C TYR A 510 -25.84 13.29 13.30
N THR A 511 -26.72 12.30 13.40
CA THR A 511 -26.41 10.95 13.92
C THR A 511 -25.17 10.33 13.30
N ILE A 512 -24.95 10.51 11.99
CA ILE A 512 -23.80 9.90 11.29
C ILE A 512 -22.46 10.32 11.88
N GLU A 513 -22.35 11.53 12.45
CA GLU A 513 -21.11 12.02 13.07
C GLU A 513 -20.76 11.22 14.32
N GLY A 514 -21.69 11.10 15.26
CA GLY A 514 -21.48 10.32 16.47
C GLY A 514 -21.33 8.83 16.19
N ARG A 515 -22.18 8.27 15.31
CA ARG A 515 -22.14 6.84 14.97
C ARG A 515 -20.84 6.43 14.28
N PHE A 516 -20.28 7.27 13.43
CA PHE A 516 -19.00 6.97 12.79
C PHE A 516 -17.84 6.97 13.81
N ILE A 517 -17.79 7.99 14.69
CA ILE A 517 -16.78 8.04 15.76
C ILE A 517 -16.91 6.79 16.65
N GLU A 518 -18.12 6.52 17.16
CA GLU A 518 -18.42 5.37 18.02
C GLU A 518 -18.01 4.04 17.36
N GLN A 519 -18.38 3.81 16.11
CA GLN A 519 -18.05 2.56 15.41
C GLN A 519 -16.54 2.40 15.20
N LEU A 520 -15.83 3.48 14.84
CA LEU A 520 -14.38 3.42 14.68
C LEU A 520 -13.69 3.17 16.03
N GLU A 521 -14.23 3.69 17.14
CA GLU A 521 -13.79 3.45 18.52
C GLU A 521 -14.03 2.01 19.01
N MET A 522 -15.15 1.41 18.62
CA MET A 522 -15.55 0.06 19.05
C MET A 522 -14.88 -1.09 18.28
N LEU A 523 -14.18 -0.81 17.17
CA LEU A 523 -13.38 -1.83 16.49
C LEU A 523 -12.33 -2.37 17.47
N GLN A 524 -12.15 -3.69 17.52
CA GLN A 524 -11.27 -4.36 18.48
C GLN A 524 -9.85 -4.57 17.93
N PRO A 525 -8.78 -4.48 18.76
CA PRO A 525 -7.38 -4.67 18.36
C PRO A 525 -7.06 -5.96 17.61
N ASN A 526 -7.74 -7.05 17.96
CA ASN A 526 -7.39 -8.40 17.51
C ASN A 526 -8.37 -8.97 16.48
N LYS A 527 -9.25 -8.14 15.90
CA LYS A 527 -10.14 -8.54 14.80
C LYS A 527 -9.76 -7.79 13.53
N ALA A 528 -9.80 -8.48 12.39
CA ALA A 528 -9.63 -7.86 11.09
C ALA A 528 -10.62 -6.67 10.96
N GLY A 529 -10.08 -5.45 10.92
CA GLY A 529 -10.85 -4.22 10.94
C GLY A 529 -10.00 -3.04 10.45
N ALA A 530 -10.68 -1.93 10.17
CA ALA A 530 -10.06 -0.74 9.61
C ALA A 530 -9.28 0.10 10.64
N ARG A 531 -9.57 0.00 11.95
CA ARG A 531 -8.79 0.72 12.99
C ARG A 531 -7.46 0.02 13.27
N THR A 532 -6.41 0.81 13.50
CA THR A 532 -5.15 0.37 14.13
C THR A 532 -4.82 1.28 15.32
N TRP A 533 -4.15 0.73 16.32
CA TRP A 533 -3.58 1.46 17.46
C TRP A 533 -2.10 1.73 17.27
N ASP A 534 -1.49 1.11 16.25
CA ASP A 534 -0.17 1.48 15.81
C ASP A 534 -0.30 2.54 14.71
N PRO A 535 0.04 3.80 15.01
CA PRO A 535 -0.08 4.88 14.04
C PRO A 535 0.79 4.67 12.80
N ASN A 536 1.80 3.82 12.86
CA ASN A 536 2.76 3.65 11.78
C ASN A 536 2.30 2.61 10.74
N GLN A 537 1.36 1.74 11.13
CA GLN A 537 0.61 0.88 10.21
C GLN A 537 -0.48 1.65 9.46
N ALA A 538 -0.77 2.88 9.87
CA ALA A 538 -1.92 3.63 9.40
C ALA A 538 -1.68 4.22 8.00
N TYR A 539 -2.67 4.00 7.14
CA TYR A 539 -2.76 4.63 5.82
C TYR A 539 -3.54 5.95 5.86
N ALA A 540 -4.30 6.19 6.93
CA ALA A 540 -4.97 7.44 7.23
C ALA A 540 -5.08 7.68 8.75
N TYR A 541 -5.21 8.95 9.15
CA TYR A 541 -5.33 9.37 10.54
C TYR A 541 -6.64 10.12 10.74
N PHE A 542 -7.44 9.68 11.69
CA PHE A 542 -8.73 10.28 11.98
C PHE A 542 -8.64 11.27 13.13
N LEU A 543 -9.24 12.45 12.96
CA LEU A 543 -9.50 13.42 14.01
C LEU A 543 -10.90 13.17 14.61
N PRO A 544 -11.02 12.53 15.79
CA PRO A 544 -12.32 12.17 16.39
C PRO A 544 -13.08 13.35 17.00
N VAL A 545 -13.07 14.52 16.37
CA VAL A 545 -13.74 15.72 16.86
C VAL A 545 -15.16 15.81 16.35
N SER A 546 -16.12 16.01 17.26
CA SER A 546 -17.50 16.29 16.89
C SER A 546 -17.72 17.80 16.73
N VAL A 547 -17.78 18.26 15.48
CA VAL A 547 -18.18 19.64 15.17
C VAL A 547 -19.56 19.94 15.76
N THR A 548 -20.48 18.98 15.73
CA THR A 548 -21.82 19.15 16.30
C THR A 548 -21.77 19.41 17.80
N ASN A 549 -20.95 18.67 18.56
CA ASN A 549 -20.80 18.91 19.99
C ASN A 549 -20.07 20.22 20.28
N ILE A 550 -19.07 20.62 19.49
CA ILE A 550 -18.49 21.97 19.63
C ILE A 550 -19.56 23.04 19.46
N VAL A 551 -20.43 22.93 18.45
CA VAL A 551 -21.55 23.88 18.32
C VAL A 551 -22.48 23.80 19.52
N LYS A 552 -22.85 22.61 19.98
CA LYS A 552 -23.78 22.44 21.09
C LYS A 552 -23.27 23.05 22.41
N TYR A 553 -21.98 22.88 22.72
CA TYR A 553 -21.42 23.23 24.02
C TYR A 553 -20.63 24.54 24.03
N ALA A 554 -20.06 24.97 22.89
CA ALA A 554 -19.23 26.18 22.80
C ALA A 554 -19.90 27.37 22.08
N TYR A 555 -21.07 27.17 21.44
CA TYR A 555 -21.79 28.24 20.77
C TYR A 555 -22.77 28.96 21.70
N ASP A 556 -22.50 30.23 21.99
CA ASP A 556 -23.47 31.14 22.58
C ASP A 556 -24.12 32.02 21.50
N ARG A 557 -25.46 31.93 21.37
CA ARG A 557 -26.25 32.74 20.43
C ARG A 557 -26.27 34.22 20.76
N LEU A 558 -26.06 34.60 22.01
CA LEU A 558 -26.13 35.99 22.50
C LEU A 558 -24.80 36.73 22.34
N SER A 559 -23.70 36.01 22.07
CA SER A 559 -22.36 36.58 21.93
C SER A 559 -21.89 36.67 20.49
N ARG A 560 -21.56 37.88 20.02
CA ARG A 560 -20.91 38.12 18.71
C ARG A 560 -19.54 37.42 18.57
N LYS A 561 -18.91 37.01 19.67
CA LYS A 561 -17.61 36.32 19.67
C LYS A 561 -17.74 34.78 19.57
N SER A 562 -18.93 34.19 19.67
CA SER A 562 -19.10 32.73 19.79
C SER A 562 -18.66 31.93 18.56
N LYS A 563 -18.84 32.45 17.34
CA LYS A 563 -18.28 31.81 16.12
C LYS A 563 -16.75 31.72 16.14
N ARG A 564 -16.08 32.64 16.85
CA ARG A 564 -14.63 32.60 17.05
C ARG A 564 -14.24 31.54 18.08
N HIS A 565 -15.07 31.28 19.09
CA HIS A 565 -14.81 30.23 20.08
C HIS A 565 -14.87 28.83 19.45
N ILE A 566 -15.87 28.55 18.61
CA ILE A 566 -15.97 27.26 17.90
C ILE A 566 -14.73 26.98 17.06
N HIS A 567 -14.33 27.99 16.28
CA HIS A 567 -13.12 27.92 15.49
C HIS A 567 -11.90 27.66 16.37
N ARG A 568 -11.72 28.44 17.44
CA ARG A 568 -10.62 28.27 18.37
C ARG A 568 -10.61 26.90 19.01
N SER A 569 -11.74 26.37 19.46
CA SER A 569 -11.80 25.02 20.06
C SER A 569 -11.32 23.94 19.09
N PHE A 570 -11.73 24.03 17.82
CA PHE A 570 -11.29 23.08 16.80
C PHE A 570 -9.82 23.29 16.38
N GLU A 571 -9.40 24.56 16.21
CA GLU A 571 -8.03 24.95 15.95
C GLU A 571 -7.09 24.52 17.08
N ASP A 572 -7.47 24.76 18.34
CA ASP A 572 -6.72 24.37 19.53
C ASP A 572 -6.55 22.86 19.57
N TYR A 573 -7.60 22.08 19.28
CA TYR A 573 -7.49 20.63 19.16
C TYR A 573 -6.49 20.21 18.08
N VAL A 574 -6.64 20.74 16.86
CA VAL A 574 -5.72 20.42 15.76
C VAL A 574 -4.30 20.84 16.11
N GLN A 575 -4.12 21.98 16.79
CA GLN A 575 -2.82 22.43 17.29
C GLN A 575 -2.24 21.48 18.35
N VAL A 576 -3.07 20.93 19.25
CA VAL A 576 -2.63 19.90 20.20
C VAL A 576 -2.15 18.67 19.44
N VAL A 577 -2.94 18.16 18.48
CA VAL A 577 -2.55 17.02 17.65
C VAL A 577 -1.26 17.34 16.88
N MET A 578 -1.17 18.49 16.21
CA MET A 578 0.00 18.92 15.44
C MET A 578 1.29 19.03 16.25
N ARG A 579 1.17 19.43 17.52
CA ARG A 579 2.30 19.62 18.44
C ARG A 579 2.68 18.31 19.14
N LYS A 580 1.68 17.52 19.54
CA LYS A 580 1.86 16.31 20.34
C LYS A 580 2.19 15.11 19.46
N HIS A 581 1.54 15.02 18.31
CA HIS A 581 1.69 13.94 17.36
C HIS A 581 2.34 14.44 16.13
N PRO A 582 3.59 14.05 15.97
CA PRO A 582 4.20 14.32 14.73
C PRO A 582 3.87 13.20 13.76
N PHE A 583 2.60 12.79 13.57
CA PHE A 583 2.07 12.14 12.35
C PHE A 583 1.42 13.14 11.39
N TRP A 584 1.02 14.30 11.93
CA TRP A 584 0.41 15.38 11.16
C TRP A 584 1.37 16.05 10.17
N ASN A 585 2.53 16.47 10.65
CA ASN A 585 3.49 17.24 9.85
C ASN A 585 4.23 16.39 8.78
N ARG A 586 3.71 15.24 8.32
CA ARG A 586 4.29 14.26 7.33
C ARG A 586 3.85 14.73 6.01
N THR A 587 2.58 14.56 5.88
CA THR A 587 1.80 14.88 4.74
C THR A 587 1.30 16.31 4.87
N GLU A 588 1.68 17.03 5.94
CA GLU A 588 1.03 18.29 6.33
C GLU A 588 -0.48 18.12 6.48
N GLY A 589 -0.90 16.98 7.01
CA GLY A 589 -2.30 16.60 7.12
C GLY A 589 -2.87 15.87 5.89
N ALA A 590 -2.12 15.61 4.80
CA ALA A 590 -2.69 14.98 3.59
C ALA A 590 -3.07 13.49 3.71
N ASP A 591 -2.64 12.81 4.77
CA ASP A 591 -3.16 11.50 5.17
C ASP A 591 -4.16 11.57 6.34
N HIS A 592 -4.54 12.78 6.74
CA HIS A 592 -5.50 13.02 7.81
C HIS A 592 -6.89 13.23 7.26
N PHE A 593 -7.89 12.84 8.05
CA PHE A 593 -9.26 13.17 7.77
C PHE A 593 -10.06 13.51 9.02
N MET A 594 -11.05 14.37 8.81
CA MET A 594 -12.10 14.67 9.78
C MET A 594 -13.45 14.28 9.19
N LEU A 595 -14.43 14.07 10.06
CA LEU A 595 -15.82 13.88 9.66
C LEU A 595 -16.71 14.89 10.36
N ALA A 596 -17.55 15.60 9.59
CA ALA A 596 -18.53 16.53 10.14
C ALA A 596 -19.86 16.44 9.40
N ALA A 597 -20.92 16.12 10.17
CA ALA A 597 -22.28 16.16 9.70
C ALA A 597 -22.88 17.56 9.80
N HIS A 598 -22.42 18.38 10.75
CA HIS A 598 -22.90 19.74 10.96
C HIS A 598 -22.59 20.66 9.76
N ASP A 599 -23.48 21.61 9.52
CA ASP A 599 -23.38 22.62 8.44
C ASP A 599 -22.09 23.46 8.53
N TRP A 600 -21.48 23.52 9.72
CA TRP A 600 -20.27 24.29 10.02
C TRP A 600 -18.98 23.46 9.87
N GLY A 601 -19.08 22.19 9.46
CA GLY A 601 -17.90 21.38 9.13
C GLY A 601 -16.93 22.07 8.18
N PRO A 602 -17.38 22.60 7.02
CA PRO A 602 -16.50 23.35 6.13
C PRO A 602 -15.97 24.65 6.77
N TYR A 603 -16.77 25.30 7.64
CA TYR A 603 -16.40 26.54 8.31
C TYR A 603 -15.26 26.35 9.32
N VAL A 604 -15.23 25.24 10.06
CA VAL A 604 -14.16 24.98 11.03
C VAL A 604 -12.87 24.54 10.35
N SER A 605 -12.96 23.89 9.17
CA SER A 605 -11.77 23.42 8.46
C SER A 605 -11.08 24.51 7.63
N TYR A 606 -11.81 25.37 6.90
CA TYR A 606 -11.20 26.30 5.92
C TYR A 606 -10.22 27.31 6.52
N ARG A 607 -10.36 27.64 7.80
CA ARG A 607 -9.51 28.63 8.47
C ARG A 607 -8.24 28.03 9.07
N ILE A 608 -8.08 26.72 9.00
CA ILE A 608 -6.84 26.02 9.35
C ILE A 608 -6.16 25.65 8.02
N PRO A 609 -5.20 26.45 7.52
CA PRO A 609 -4.78 26.38 6.12
C PRO A 609 -4.31 24.99 5.68
N LYS A 610 -3.51 24.30 6.51
CA LYS A 610 -2.97 22.97 6.20
C LYS A 610 -4.03 21.87 6.26
N LEU A 611 -4.97 21.94 7.21
CA LEU A 611 -6.11 21.01 7.25
C LEU A 611 -7.00 21.22 6.01
N TYR A 612 -7.30 22.47 5.68
CA TYR A 612 -8.15 22.79 4.54
C TYR A 612 -7.54 22.38 3.20
N SER A 613 -6.26 22.70 2.97
CA SER A 613 -5.62 22.44 1.69
C SER A 613 -5.28 20.97 1.49
N ASN A 614 -4.92 20.25 2.57
CA ASN A 614 -4.28 18.95 2.46
C ASN A 614 -5.16 17.82 2.98
N SER A 615 -5.84 17.99 4.12
CA SER A 615 -6.60 16.92 4.76
C SER A 615 -7.95 16.66 4.10
N ILE A 616 -8.39 15.40 4.18
CA ILE A 616 -9.66 14.95 3.66
C ILE A 616 -10.77 15.39 4.63
N CYS A 617 -11.73 16.18 4.18
CA CYS A 617 -12.92 16.48 4.97
C CYS A 617 -14.09 15.61 4.49
N ALA A 618 -14.57 14.71 5.34
CA ALA A 618 -15.81 13.97 5.12
C ALA A 618 -16.99 14.82 5.60
N LEU A 619 -17.75 15.40 4.67
CA LEU A 619 -18.70 16.48 4.94
C LEU A 619 -20.09 16.14 4.41
N CYS A 620 -21.13 16.38 5.22
CA CYS A 620 -22.50 16.40 4.69
C CYS A 620 -22.69 17.58 3.73
N ASN A 621 -22.12 18.74 4.07
CA ASN A 621 -22.19 19.94 3.25
C ASN A 621 -21.17 19.90 2.09
N ALA A 622 -21.44 19.08 1.09
CA ALA A 622 -20.57 18.87 -0.06
C ALA A 622 -20.92 19.79 -1.25
N ASN A 623 -20.83 21.10 -1.03
CA ASN A 623 -21.15 22.11 -2.04
C ASN A 623 -19.89 22.64 -2.77
N THR A 624 -19.82 22.45 -4.08
CA THR A 624 -18.68 22.90 -4.92
C THR A 624 -18.56 24.41 -5.04
N SER A 625 -19.61 25.18 -4.74
CA SER A 625 -19.53 26.64 -4.67
C SER A 625 -18.97 27.13 -3.31
N GLY A 626 -18.68 26.23 -2.39
CA GLY A 626 -18.17 26.52 -1.05
C GLY A 626 -16.77 25.95 -0.83
N ALA A 627 -16.48 25.58 0.41
CA ALA A 627 -15.18 25.05 0.83
C ALA A 627 -15.02 23.53 0.59
N PHE A 628 -15.85 22.91 -0.24
CA PHE A 628 -15.75 21.47 -0.56
C PHE A 628 -14.96 21.25 -1.86
N ILE A 629 -13.90 20.44 -1.80
CA ILE A 629 -13.02 20.15 -2.93
C ILE A 629 -13.26 18.69 -3.39
N PRO A 630 -14.00 18.41 -4.47
CA PRO A 630 -14.42 17.05 -4.81
C PRO A 630 -13.28 16.05 -5.03
N SER A 631 -12.12 16.52 -5.48
CA SER A 631 -10.94 15.68 -5.70
C SER A 631 -10.22 15.24 -4.42
N LYS A 632 -10.53 15.88 -3.28
CA LYS A 632 -9.82 15.70 -2.00
C LYS A 632 -10.78 15.36 -0.87
N ASP A 633 -11.97 15.93 -0.85
CA ASP A 633 -12.99 15.74 0.19
C ASP A 633 -13.94 14.59 -0.13
N VAL A 634 -14.69 14.15 0.88
CA VAL A 634 -15.65 13.05 0.81
C VAL A 634 -17.05 13.59 1.11
N SER A 635 -18.00 13.36 0.20
CA SER A 635 -19.41 13.65 0.45
C SER A 635 -20.06 12.50 1.21
N ILE A 636 -20.65 12.78 2.36
CA ILE A 636 -21.32 11.79 3.22
C ILE A 636 -22.81 12.12 3.38
N PRO A 637 -23.69 11.10 3.57
CA PRO A 637 -25.12 11.35 3.71
C PRO A 637 -25.44 11.97 5.07
N ARG A 638 -26.44 12.86 5.10
CA ARG A 638 -27.06 13.27 6.35
C ARG A 638 -28.05 12.21 6.80
N ILE A 639 -27.90 11.71 8.02
CA ILE A 639 -28.76 10.68 8.62
C ILE A 639 -29.45 11.27 9.84
N ASN A 640 -30.77 11.12 9.88
CA ASN A 640 -31.63 11.57 10.97
C ASN A 640 -32.23 10.38 11.70
N LEU A 641 -31.64 9.99 12.85
CA LEU A 641 -32.23 8.98 13.74
C LEU A 641 -32.71 9.67 15.02
N GLN A 642 -33.99 10.05 15.08
CA GLN A 642 -34.54 10.80 16.23
C GLN A 642 -34.26 10.13 17.58
N ASN A 643 -34.42 8.81 17.65
CA ASN A 643 -34.20 8.02 18.87
C ASN A 643 -32.91 7.17 18.80
N GLY A 644 -32.02 7.46 17.85
CA GLY A 644 -30.79 6.69 17.62
C GLY A 644 -30.98 5.35 16.90
N SER A 645 -32.22 4.94 16.64
CA SER A 645 -32.57 3.73 15.87
C SER A 645 -33.33 4.09 14.61
N MET A 646 -33.24 3.22 13.60
CA MET A 646 -34.05 3.31 12.39
C MET A 646 -35.56 3.23 12.73
N PRO A 647 -36.42 4.02 12.07
CA PRO A 647 -37.86 3.95 12.28
C PRO A 647 -38.40 2.55 11.93
N ALA A 648 -39.20 1.96 12.82
CA ALA A 648 -39.72 0.60 12.66
C ALA A 648 -40.53 0.41 11.37
N GLN A 649 -41.23 1.48 10.93
CA GLN A 649 -41.98 1.51 9.68
C GLN A 649 -41.09 1.32 8.44
N LEU A 650 -39.83 1.75 8.50
CA LEU A 650 -38.87 1.69 7.39
C LEU A 650 -37.99 0.42 7.42
N THR A 651 -38.07 -0.35 8.50
CA THR A 651 -37.39 -1.65 8.66
C THR A 651 -38.26 -2.84 8.28
N ALA A 652 -39.55 -2.63 8.01
CA ALA A 652 -40.45 -3.70 7.57
C ALA A 652 -39.97 -4.29 6.23
N SER A 653 -40.12 -5.61 6.06
CA SER A 653 -39.78 -6.31 4.81
C SER A 653 -40.89 -7.31 4.46
N PRO A 654 -41.51 -7.23 3.25
CA PRO A 654 -41.27 -6.23 2.21
C PRO A 654 -41.90 -4.87 2.55
N LEU A 655 -41.34 -3.79 1.99
CA LEU A 655 -42.00 -2.47 1.99
C LEU A 655 -43.07 -2.38 0.88
N PRO A 656 -44.00 -1.41 0.95
CA PRO A 656 -45.07 -1.26 -0.03
C PRO A 656 -44.56 -1.18 -1.49
N GLY A 657 -45.21 -1.96 -2.36
CA GLY A 657 -45.02 -1.94 -3.80
C GLY A 657 -45.49 -0.63 -4.45
N LEU A 658 -45.18 -0.44 -5.73
CA LEU A 658 -45.56 0.77 -6.46
C LEU A 658 -47.08 0.99 -6.50
N GLY A 659 -47.87 -0.07 -6.62
CA GLY A 659 -49.34 0.01 -6.58
C GLY A 659 -49.93 0.52 -5.25
N ASN A 660 -49.19 0.41 -4.15
CA ASN A 660 -49.59 0.95 -2.84
C ASN A 660 -49.16 2.41 -2.64
N ARG A 661 -48.36 2.98 -3.55
CA ARG A 661 -47.88 4.36 -3.49
C ARG A 661 -48.86 5.29 -4.17
N THR A 662 -49.88 5.69 -3.41
CA THR A 662 -51.01 6.51 -3.87
C THR A 662 -50.67 7.99 -4.09
N LEU A 663 -49.57 8.49 -3.51
CA LEU A 663 -49.15 9.89 -3.66
C LEU A 663 -48.11 10.00 -4.79
N LEU A 664 -48.25 11.02 -5.63
CA LEU A 664 -47.27 11.32 -6.67
C LEU A 664 -45.94 11.72 -6.04
N ALA A 665 -45.95 12.75 -5.16
CA ALA A 665 -44.76 13.12 -4.43
C ALA A 665 -45.08 13.70 -3.05
N PHE A 666 -44.08 13.70 -2.17
CA PHE A 666 -44.20 14.27 -0.82
C PHE A 666 -43.00 15.12 -0.41
N PHE A 667 -43.27 16.19 0.34
CA PHE A 667 -42.27 16.96 1.07
C PHE A 667 -42.78 17.41 2.44
N SER A 668 -41.91 17.31 3.45
CA SER A 668 -42.09 18.01 4.72
C SER A 668 -40.76 18.50 5.31
N GLY A 669 -40.69 19.80 5.61
CA GLY A 669 -39.58 20.39 6.36
C GLY A 669 -39.45 21.91 6.23
N GLY A 670 -39.00 22.57 7.30
CA GLY A 670 -39.08 24.03 7.42
C GLY A 670 -38.55 24.88 6.25
N ARG A 671 -39.13 26.07 6.09
CA ARG A 671 -38.81 27.13 5.11
C ARG A 671 -37.44 27.74 5.37
N ARG A 672 -36.40 27.02 4.95
CA ARG A 672 -34.98 27.38 5.15
C ARG A 672 -34.23 27.34 3.82
N GLY A 673 -33.25 28.23 3.66
CA GLY A 673 -32.39 28.33 2.48
C GLY A 673 -33.07 28.91 1.23
N PRO A 674 -32.38 28.90 0.07
CA PRO A 674 -32.86 29.56 -1.14
C PRO A 674 -33.90 28.75 -1.94
N VAL A 675 -33.91 27.41 -1.83
CA VAL A 675 -34.77 26.55 -2.67
C VAL A 675 -36.16 26.34 -2.07
N ARG A 676 -36.25 26.07 -0.75
CA ARG A 676 -37.53 25.74 -0.09
C ARG A 676 -38.57 26.86 -0.11
N PRO A 677 -38.21 28.15 0.02
CA PRO A 677 -39.19 29.23 -0.14
C PRO A 677 -39.89 29.19 -1.50
N ILE A 678 -39.14 28.96 -2.58
CA ILE A 678 -39.68 28.83 -3.94
C ILE A 678 -40.62 27.62 -4.03
N LEU A 679 -40.23 26.48 -3.44
CA LEU A 679 -41.10 25.30 -3.37
C LEU A 679 -42.41 25.59 -2.62
N PHE A 680 -42.34 26.30 -1.49
CA PHE A 680 -43.53 26.63 -0.71
C PHE A 680 -44.43 27.65 -1.37
N GLU A 681 -43.87 28.64 -2.05
CA GLU A 681 -44.62 29.61 -2.83
C GLU A 681 -45.48 28.91 -3.91
N HIS A 682 -44.90 27.89 -4.55
CA HIS A 682 -45.55 27.17 -5.65
C HIS A 682 -46.43 25.99 -5.23
N TRP A 683 -46.15 25.31 -4.11
CA TRP A 683 -46.81 24.02 -3.83
C TRP A 683 -47.37 23.86 -2.42
N LYS A 684 -47.07 24.75 -1.46
CA LYS A 684 -47.58 24.61 -0.08
C LYS A 684 -49.11 24.60 -0.08
N GLY A 685 -49.71 23.49 0.34
CA GLY A 685 -51.16 23.36 0.48
C GLY A 685 -51.98 23.35 -0.82
N ARG A 686 -51.34 23.27 -2.00
CA ARG A 686 -52.08 23.34 -3.29
C ARG A 686 -52.72 22.02 -3.72
N ASP A 687 -52.06 20.89 -3.48
CA ASP A 687 -52.54 19.55 -3.85
C ASP A 687 -52.19 18.57 -2.72
N LEU A 688 -52.98 18.58 -1.65
CA LEU A 688 -52.72 17.73 -0.48
C LEU A 688 -53.09 16.25 -0.70
N GLU A 689 -53.88 15.96 -1.74
CA GLU A 689 -54.35 14.61 -2.03
C GLU A 689 -53.32 13.80 -2.80
N HIS A 690 -52.60 14.41 -3.75
CA HIS A 690 -51.64 13.71 -4.62
C HIS A 690 -50.22 14.24 -4.50
N PHE A 691 -50.02 15.52 -4.15
CA PHE A 691 -48.70 16.18 -4.07
C PHE A 691 -48.48 16.95 -2.76
N PRO A 692 -48.61 16.31 -1.58
CA PRO A 692 -48.54 16.99 -0.29
C PRO A 692 -47.18 17.66 -0.03
N VAL A 693 -47.21 18.99 0.12
CA VAL A 693 -46.06 19.82 0.50
C VAL A 693 -46.37 20.58 1.79
N TYR A 694 -45.72 20.17 2.87
CA TYR A 694 -45.87 20.75 4.20
C TYR A 694 -44.59 21.46 4.66
N GLU A 695 -44.75 22.56 5.39
CA GLU A 695 -43.61 23.21 6.05
C GLU A 695 -43.19 22.44 7.31
N TYR A 696 -44.16 22.13 8.15
CA TYR A 696 -44.06 21.12 9.20
C TYR A 696 -45.36 20.31 9.15
N LEU A 697 -45.26 19.00 9.39
CA LEU A 697 -46.46 18.17 9.41
C LEU A 697 -47.36 18.61 10.58
N PRO A 698 -48.68 18.75 10.36
CA PRO A 698 -49.65 18.90 11.43
C PRO A 698 -49.56 17.78 12.48
N GLU A 699 -49.93 18.09 13.72
CA GLU A 699 -50.00 17.12 14.80
C GLU A 699 -51.00 15.99 14.46
N GLY A 700 -50.66 14.75 14.83
CA GLY A 700 -51.47 13.56 14.54
C GLY A 700 -51.22 12.91 13.17
N LEU A 701 -50.45 13.53 12.27
CA LEU A 701 -50.06 12.92 11.00
C LEU A 701 -48.71 12.18 11.12
N ASP A 702 -48.62 11.00 10.49
CA ASP A 702 -47.39 10.19 10.47
C ASP A 702 -46.53 10.49 9.22
N TYR A 703 -45.36 11.09 9.45
CA TYR A 703 -44.38 11.41 8.41
C TYR A 703 -43.94 10.19 7.59
N TYR A 704 -43.74 9.03 8.23
CA TYR A 704 -43.23 7.85 7.55
C TYR A 704 -44.30 7.20 6.67
N SER A 705 -45.57 7.23 7.07
CA SER A 705 -46.70 6.85 6.22
C SER A 705 -46.73 7.63 4.90
N PHE A 706 -46.48 8.95 4.92
CA PHE A 706 -46.40 9.73 3.68
C PHE A 706 -45.25 9.30 2.78
N LEU A 707 -44.04 9.05 3.34
CA LEU A 707 -42.91 8.54 2.56
C LEU A 707 -43.22 7.17 1.91
N LEU A 708 -43.83 6.26 2.67
CA LEU A 708 -44.17 4.91 2.20
C LEU A 708 -45.30 4.90 1.14
N ARG A 709 -46.16 5.91 1.14
CA ARG A 709 -47.22 6.10 0.14
C ARG A 709 -46.80 6.92 -1.07
N SER A 710 -45.60 7.49 -1.09
CA SER A 710 -45.16 8.38 -2.17
C SER A 710 -44.33 7.65 -3.22
N ARG A 711 -44.58 7.95 -4.49
CA ARG A 711 -43.73 7.50 -5.62
C ARG A 711 -42.41 8.26 -5.62
N PHE A 712 -42.49 9.58 -5.45
CA PHE A 712 -41.35 10.48 -5.40
C PHE A 712 -41.22 11.19 -4.04
N CYS A 713 -40.00 11.41 -3.57
CA CYS A 713 -39.73 12.12 -2.33
C CYS A 713 -38.85 13.33 -2.61
N LEU A 714 -39.41 14.53 -2.46
CA LEU A 714 -38.69 15.76 -2.78
C LEU A 714 -37.57 16.00 -1.78
N CYS A 715 -36.37 16.25 -2.28
CA CYS A 715 -35.16 16.50 -1.53
C CYS A 715 -34.57 17.89 -1.87
N PRO A 716 -35.33 19.00 -1.67
CA PRO A 716 -34.83 20.33 -1.92
C PRO A 716 -33.78 20.74 -0.88
N SER A 717 -32.70 21.38 -1.35
CA SER A 717 -31.68 21.96 -0.48
C SER A 717 -32.26 23.00 0.47
N GLY A 718 -31.76 22.99 1.70
CA GLY A 718 -32.07 24.01 2.71
C GLY A 718 -31.05 25.14 2.65
N PHE A 719 -30.64 25.68 3.81
CA PHE A 719 -29.48 26.57 3.86
C PHE A 719 -28.22 25.88 3.32
N GLU A 720 -28.10 24.58 3.58
CA GLU A 720 -27.08 23.72 2.98
C GLU A 720 -27.66 22.79 1.93
N VAL A 721 -26.75 22.25 1.12
CA VAL A 721 -27.09 21.33 0.02
C VAL A 721 -27.62 19.98 0.51
N SER A 722 -27.16 19.53 1.69
CA SER A 722 -27.49 18.22 2.26
C SER A 722 -28.85 18.20 2.94
N SER A 723 -29.59 17.10 2.77
CA SER A 723 -30.90 16.90 3.37
C SER A 723 -31.01 15.46 3.92
N PRO A 724 -31.51 15.27 5.17
CA PRO A 724 -31.76 13.92 5.69
C PRO A 724 -32.81 13.16 4.87
N ARG A 725 -33.62 13.89 4.08
CA ARG A 725 -34.70 13.35 3.25
C ARG A 725 -34.18 12.38 2.20
N ILE A 726 -32.93 12.54 1.77
CA ILE A 726 -32.30 11.65 0.81
C ILE A 726 -32.19 10.24 1.41
N ALA A 727 -31.64 10.13 2.62
CA ALA A 727 -31.53 8.84 3.31
C ALA A 727 -32.92 8.30 3.67
N GLU A 728 -33.82 9.14 4.18
CA GLU A 728 -35.19 8.76 4.53
C GLU A 728 -35.98 8.23 3.31
N ALA A 729 -35.85 8.87 2.15
CA ALA A 729 -36.47 8.44 0.90
C ALA A 729 -35.91 7.09 0.43
N ILE A 730 -34.58 6.93 0.48
CA ILE A 730 -33.92 5.67 0.12
C ILE A 730 -34.38 4.52 1.03
N TRP A 731 -34.46 4.76 2.34
CA TRP A 731 -34.94 3.75 3.29
C TRP A 731 -36.41 3.37 3.08
N ALA A 732 -37.23 4.34 2.65
CA ALA A 732 -38.63 4.15 2.33
C ALA A 732 -38.89 3.60 0.91
N GLU A 733 -37.86 3.29 0.11
CA GLU A 733 -37.99 2.91 -1.30
C GLU A 733 -38.78 3.93 -2.15
N CYS A 734 -38.67 5.20 -1.77
CA CYS A 734 -39.28 6.32 -2.46
C CYS A 734 -38.23 6.98 -3.34
N VAL A 735 -38.52 7.22 -4.63
CA VAL A 735 -37.53 7.75 -5.58
C VAL A 735 -37.15 9.19 -5.16
N PRO A 736 -35.89 9.45 -4.76
CA PRO A 736 -35.48 10.79 -4.34
C PRO A 736 -35.47 11.75 -5.53
N VAL A 737 -36.07 12.93 -5.34
CA VAL A 737 -36.02 14.03 -6.32
C VAL A 737 -35.08 15.10 -5.77
N ILE A 738 -33.87 15.16 -6.30
CA ILE A 738 -32.81 16.07 -5.86
C ILE A 738 -33.02 17.43 -6.50
N ILE A 739 -33.28 18.45 -5.68
CA ILE A 739 -33.42 19.85 -6.13
C ILE A 739 -32.33 20.68 -5.45
N SER A 740 -31.18 20.76 -6.10
CA SER A 740 -29.98 21.37 -5.55
C SER A 740 -29.05 21.92 -6.63
N LYS A 741 -28.26 22.94 -6.29
CA LYS A 741 -27.19 23.48 -7.14
C LYS A 741 -25.84 23.21 -6.49
N GLY A 742 -24.91 22.62 -7.24
CA GLY A 742 -23.52 22.40 -6.80
C GLY A 742 -23.32 21.29 -5.77
N TYR A 743 -24.34 20.47 -5.48
CA TYR A 743 -24.21 19.37 -4.52
C TYR A 743 -23.50 18.16 -5.13
N VAL A 744 -22.39 17.77 -4.52
CA VAL A 744 -21.76 16.47 -4.78
C VAL A 744 -22.47 15.43 -3.93
N LEU A 745 -23.25 14.57 -4.57
CA LEU A 745 -24.04 13.57 -3.87
C LEU A 745 -23.16 12.51 -3.18
N PRO A 746 -23.61 11.95 -2.03
CA PRO A 746 -22.85 10.94 -1.29
C PRO A 746 -22.45 9.76 -2.17
N PHE A 747 -21.20 9.31 -2.01
CA PHE A 747 -20.62 8.17 -2.72
C PHE A 747 -20.68 8.26 -4.27
N SER A 748 -20.82 9.47 -4.82
CA SER A 748 -20.94 9.69 -6.27
C SER A 748 -19.71 9.30 -7.09
N ASP A 749 -18.56 9.01 -6.46
CA ASP A 749 -17.39 8.40 -7.11
C ASP A 749 -17.59 6.93 -7.45
N VAL A 750 -18.57 6.29 -6.81
CA VAL A 750 -18.86 4.86 -6.90
C VAL A 750 -20.25 4.64 -7.48
N LEU A 751 -21.24 5.43 -7.06
CA LEU A 751 -22.65 5.26 -7.39
C LEU A 751 -23.11 6.16 -8.56
N GLN A 752 -23.96 5.60 -9.41
CA GLN A 752 -24.68 6.25 -10.50
C GLN A 752 -26.05 6.73 -10.01
N TRP A 753 -26.13 7.98 -9.55
CA TRP A 753 -27.36 8.51 -8.94
C TRP A 753 -28.56 8.57 -9.89
N ASN A 754 -28.35 8.67 -11.20
CA ASN A 754 -29.41 8.59 -12.21
C ASN A 754 -30.07 7.20 -12.33
N GLU A 755 -29.47 6.17 -11.73
CA GLU A 755 -30.07 4.83 -11.69
C GLU A 755 -31.12 4.67 -10.58
N PHE A 756 -31.21 5.63 -9.66
CA PHE A 756 -32.12 5.53 -8.50
C PHE A 756 -32.66 6.87 -8.00
N SER A 757 -32.47 7.96 -8.73
CA SER A 757 -32.99 9.29 -8.37
C SER A 757 -33.24 10.15 -9.59
N ILE A 758 -34.04 11.20 -9.41
CA ILE A 758 -34.27 12.24 -10.42
C ILE A 758 -33.61 13.53 -9.92
N SER A 759 -32.84 14.21 -10.78
CA SER A 759 -32.30 15.54 -10.49
C SER A 759 -33.08 16.60 -11.24
N MET A 760 -33.51 17.66 -10.55
CA MET A 760 -34.28 18.76 -11.15
C MET A 760 -33.65 20.10 -10.79
N SER A 761 -33.77 21.06 -11.70
CA SER A 761 -33.28 22.40 -11.48
C SER A 761 -34.25 23.18 -10.58
N VAL A 762 -33.75 24.26 -9.96
CA VAL A 762 -34.61 25.17 -9.18
C VAL A 762 -35.66 25.84 -10.07
N ALA A 763 -35.37 26.03 -11.36
CA ALA A 763 -36.29 26.62 -12.33
C ALA A 763 -37.47 25.68 -12.68
N ASP A 764 -37.33 24.38 -12.43
CA ASP A 764 -38.38 23.40 -12.67
C ASP A 764 -39.43 23.37 -11.55
N ILE A 765 -39.18 24.05 -10.43
CA ILE A 765 -40.07 24.07 -9.25
C ILE A 765 -41.53 24.36 -9.63
N PRO A 766 -41.86 25.38 -10.44
CA PRO A 766 -43.25 25.69 -10.80
C PRO A 766 -43.97 24.54 -11.53
N ASN A 767 -43.24 23.66 -12.22
CA ASN A 767 -43.77 22.59 -13.06
C ASN A 767 -43.55 21.18 -12.48
N LEU A 768 -43.09 21.06 -11.22
CA LEU A 768 -42.69 19.77 -10.63
C LEU A 768 -43.76 18.68 -10.74
N ARG A 769 -45.02 19.02 -10.46
CA ARG A 769 -46.12 18.05 -10.49
C ARG A 769 -46.27 17.45 -11.89
N ASP A 770 -46.30 18.28 -12.92
CA ASP A 770 -46.52 17.83 -14.29
C ASP A 770 -45.30 17.07 -14.81
N LEU A 771 -44.09 17.53 -14.49
CA LEU A 771 -42.84 16.84 -14.83
C LEU A 771 -42.73 15.46 -14.18
N LEU A 772 -43.13 15.32 -12.92
CA LEU A 772 -43.11 14.03 -12.21
C LEU A 772 -44.27 13.11 -12.65
N ALA A 773 -45.44 13.67 -12.96
CA ALA A 773 -46.56 12.91 -13.49
C ALA A 773 -46.30 12.36 -14.91
N ALA A 774 -45.43 13.04 -15.68
CA ALA A 774 -45.02 12.60 -17.01
C ALA A 774 -44.02 11.44 -17.01
N VAL A 775 -43.46 11.05 -15.86
CA VAL A 775 -42.52 9.93 -15.76
C VAL A 775 -43.28 8.60 -15.94
N PRO A 776 -42.93 7.76 -16.94
CA PRO A 776 -43.61 6.48 -17.16
C PRO A 776 -43.51 5.54 -15.95
N GLU A 777 -44.55 4.76 -15.68
CA GLU A 777 -44.59 3.87 -14.52
C GLU A 777 -43.47 2.82 -14.52
N GLU A 778 -43.05 2.35 -15.70
CA GLU A 778 -41.89 1.46 -15.87
C GLU A 778 -40.58 2.12 -15.39
N GLU A 779 -40.39 3.41 -15.69
CA GLU A 779 -39.23 4.17 -15.25
C GLU A 779 -39.24 4.42 -13.73
N ILE A 780 -40.43 4.63 -13.15
CA ILE A 780 -40.57 4.76 -11.70
C ILE A 780 -40.17 3.44 -11.01
N GLU A 781 -40.64 2.30 -11.50
CA GLU A 781 -40.28 1.00 -10.91
C GLU A 781 -38.78 0.70 -11.13
N ARG A 782 -38.21 1.03 -12.29
CA ARG A 782 -36.76 0.92 -12.55
C ARG A 782 -35.95 1.72 -11.53
N LEU A 783 -36.30 2.99 -11.32
CA LEU A 783 -35.64 3.86 -10.34
C LEU A 783 -35.83 3.31 -8.92
N ARG A 784 -37.02 2.82 -8.58
CA ARG A 784 -37.32 2.22 -7.28
C ARG A 784 -36.51 0.94 -7.01
N GLU A 785 -36.32 0.08 -8.00
CA GLU A 785 -35.41 -1.08 -7.89
C GLU A 785 -33.97 -0.62 -7.65
N GLY A 786 -33.54 0.46 -8.32
CA GLY A 786 -32.27 1.12 -8.00
C GLY A 786 -32.21 1.62 -6.55
N VAL A 787 -33.29 2.20 -6.03
CA VAL A 787 -33.37 2.65 -4.62
C VAL A 787 -33.26 1.46 -3.66
N LYS A 788 -33.94 0.34 -3.93
CA LYS A 788 -33.82 -0.89 -3.15
C LYS A 788 -32.38 -1.40 -3.13
N ALA A 789 -31.75 -1.43 -4.30
CA ALA A 789 -30.37 -1.87 -4.49
C ALA A 789 -29.37 -0.99 -3.72
N VAL A 790 -29.56 0.33 -3.74
CA VAL A 790 -28.65 1.29 -3.10
C VAL A 790 -28.86 1.39 -1.59
N LYS A 791 -30.04 1.01 -1.06
CA LYS A 791 -30.42 1.15 0.35
C LYS A 791 -29.35 0.67 1.32
N ARG A 792 -28.69 -0.45 1.04
CA ARG A 792 -27.61 -1.01 1.89
C ARG A 792 -26.48 -0.01 2.17
N HIS A 793 -26.14 0.85 1.21
CA HIS A 793 -25.06 1.83 1.33
C HIS A 793 -25.42 3.07 2.17
N PHE A 794 -26.70 3.21 2.53
CA PHE A 794 -27.21 4.33 3.32
C PHE A 794 -27.73 3.87 4.70
N VAL A 795 -27.56 2.60 5.05
CA VAL A 795 -27.96 2.04 6.35
C VAL A 795 -26.76 2.06 7.31
N LEU A 796 -27.02 2.46 8.55
CA LEU A 796 -26.10 2.31 9.67
C LEU A 796 -26.35 0.97 10.37
N ASN A 797 -25.37 0.06 10.34
CA ASN A 797 -25.44 -1.21 11.07
C ASN A 797 -24.55 -1.18 12.32
N GLN A 798 -24.95 -1.87 13.38
CA GLN A 798 -24.13 -2.07 14.58
C GLN A 798 -24.12 -3.57 14.93
N PRO A 799 -23.01 -4.29 14.73
CA PRO A 799 -21.71 -3.83 14.18
C PRO A 799 -21.78 -3.43 12.69
N PRO A 800 -20.81 -2.66 12.18
CA PRO A 800 -20.76 -2.31 10.76
C PRO A 800 -20.75 -3.56 9.87
N MET A 801 -21.49 -3.51 8.77
CA MET A 801 -21.59 -4.59 7.78
C MET A 801 -20.91 -4.19 6.48
N ARG A 802 -20.38 -5.17 5.74
CA ARG A 802 -19.81 -4.96 4.41
C ARG A 802 -20.78 -4.14 3.54
N PHE A 803 -20.26 -3.11 2.88
CA PHE A 803 -20.99 -2.16 2.03
C PHE A 803 -21.96 -1.20 2.73
N ASP A 804 -22.07 -1.21 4.05
CA ASP A 804 -22.90 -0.24 4.75
C ASP A 804 -22.34 1.19 4.70
N VAL A 805 -23.09 2.16 5.23
CA VAL A 805 -22.69 3.57 5.13
C VAL A 805 -21.34 3.85 5.81
N PHE A 806 -21.02 3.16 6.90
CA PHE A 806 -19.74 3.31 7.60
C PHE A 806 -18.59 2.87 6.71
N ASN A 807 -18.67 1.67 6.13
CA ASN A 807 -17.64 1.14 5.27
C ASN A 807 -17.55 1.91 3.94
N MET A 808 -18.66 2.44 3.42
CA MET A 808 -18.65 3.28 2.22
C MET A 808 -17.98 4.64 2.46
N ILE A 809 -18.09 5.19 3.67
CA ILE A 809 -17.32 6.38 4.08
C ILE A 809 -15.83 6.06 4.11
N LEU A 810 -15.42 4.97 4.76
CA LEU A 810 -14.02 4.53 4.78
C LEU A 810 -13.48 4.26 3.37
N HIS A 811 -14.27 3.64 2.51
CA HIS A 811 -13.91 3.40 1.10
C HIS A 811 -13.71 4.69 0.33
N SER A 812 -14.54 5.69 0.58
CA SER A 812 -14.38 7.01 -0.03
C SER A 812 -13.07 7.66 0.41
N VAL A 813 -12.72 7.59 1.71
CA VAL A 813 -11.42 8.07 2.23
C VAL A 813 -10.27 7.29 1.58
N TRP A 814 -10.38 5.97 1.48
CA TRP A 814 -9.40 5.11 0.81
C TRP A 814 -9.15 5.53 -0.64
N LEU A 815 -10.20 5.82 -1.42
CA LEU A 815 -10.05 6.30 -2.79
C LEU A 815 -9.26 7.62 -2.88
N ARG A 816 -9.40 8.51 -1.89
CA ARG A 816 -8.63 9.77 -1.81
C ARG A 816 -7.16 9.51 -1.47
N ARG A 817 -6.89 8.59 -0.54
CA ARG A 817 -5.52 8.12 -0.24
C ARG A 817 -4.85 7.47 -1.45
N LEU A 818 -5.61 6.73 -2.24
CA LEU A 818 -5.14 6.18 -3.50
C LEU A 818 -5.09 7.20 -4.64
N ASN A 819 -5.77 8.35 -4.56
CA ASN A 819 -5.94 9.27 -5.69
C ASN A 819 -6.42 8.54 -6.97
N VAL A 820 -7.46 7.69 -6.83
CA VAL A 820 -8.06 6.90 -7.90
C VAL A 820 -9.51 7.34 -8.10
N ARG A 821 -9.92 7.46 -9.37
CA ARG A 821 -11.33 7.65 -9.76
C ARG A 821 -11.83 6.38 -10.43
N LEU A 822 -12.96 5.86 -9.97
CA LEU A 822 -13.64 4.74 -10.59
C LEU A 822 -14.53 5.32 -11.69
N ARG A 823 -14.00 5.41 -12.90
CA ARG A 823 -14.76 5.86 -14.08
C ARG A 823 -15.45 4.69 -14.74
#